data_AF-A0A061EX84-F1
#
_entry.id   AF-A0A061EX84-F1
#
_cell.length_a   1.000
_cell.length_b   1.000
_cell.length_c   1.000
_cell.angle_alpha   90.00
_cell.angle_beta   90.00
_cell.angle_gamma   90.00
#
_symmetry.space_group_name_H-M   'P 1'
#
loop_
_entity.id
_entity.type
_entity.pdbx_description
1 polymer ?
#
loop_
_entity_poly.entity_id
_entity_poly.type
_entity_poly.pdbx_seq_one_letter_code
_entity_poly.pdbx_strand_id
1 'polypeptide(L)'
;MAPHFVFPPNLRALEEQEEDEHQHNRLSVQNPIDLDPLRPAELEEFVKGVSFDLSDKELFCIEEQDVFDRVYTLVRSFSSLTPSCKFILVESLRSNLSVLLPNVDSLVRVSQGQDDNETPMLDRVTSHRNAFKIYTFFLLHIILAEEFNNGSSNNPKVTASSRKKQPVNLWNWELQRGRMLNLIANSLEINLALLFGSADPDENYLSFIVKNSFSMFENTMLLKDSETKDALCRIIGACATKYHYTEQSSASIMHLIHKYDFVVIHMADAVALAEKKYGDGTLAISLIREIGRTNPKAYVKDTAGAENVGRFLVELADRLPKLMSTNIGLLVPHFGGESYKIRNALVGVLGKLVAKAFKDVEGEVSSKSVRLRTKQAMLEILLERCRDVSAYTRSRVLQVWAELCEEHSVSIGLWNEVATVAAGRLEDKSAIVRKSTLNLLIMMLQHNPFGPQLRIASFEATLEQYKKKLNELEPDKLSEGMKDGVHSDNDSCNDEGEVDNANAEEVANHQSESLTDSLPHMEQEIAHKDSSVPDVGNLEQTRALVASLEAGLKFSKCISATMPTLVQLMASSSATDVENTILLLMRCRQFQIDGAEACLRKMLPLVFSQDKSIYEAVENAFVTIYIRKNLVETAKNLLNLAIDSNVGDLAALEFIVGALVSKGDISSGVISALWDLFCFNVNGTTAEQSRGALAILCMAAKSSTEILGSHLQDIIDIGFGRWAKVEPLLARTACIAIQRLSEEDKKKLLLSNGSRIFGILESLITGFGLPDNIWYAAADKAIGAVYMIHPTPENLAADLVKKSLSSVIDGSTVDALHNDINSGTCSVLTTVQVAKLSRYLFVTSHVAMNQLVYVESCVRKIQKQKSNKEKVDAEGTANAETQKDSSINAELGLAASEDAVLDTLAERAEKEIVSSGSSEKNLIGECAPFLSKLCRNFSLMQKYPVLQASAMLALCRFMIIDANYCDANLQLLFTVVENAPSEIVRSNCTIALGDLAVRFPNLLEPWTENMYARLRDPSVSVRKNAVLVLSHLILNDMMKVKGYINEMAVRVEDHDGRISNLAKLFFHELSKKGSNPIYNLLPDILGKLFTQDLQKESFCNIMQFLIGSIKKDKQMESLVEKLCNRFSGVTG
;
A
#
# COMPACT_ATOMS: atom_id res chain seq x y z
N MET A 1 15.63 25.77 72.72
CA MET A 1 15.73 25.55 71.26
C MET A 1 15.37 24.11 70.98
N ALA A 2 14.47 23.85 70.03
CA ALA A 2 14.17 22.49 69.58
C ALA A 2 15.42 21.88 68.90
N PRO A 3 15.62 20.55 68.98
CA PRO A 3 16.73 19.89 68.29
C PRO A 3 16.58 20.02 66.77
N HIS A 4 17.70 20.21 66.08
CA HIS A 4 17.73 20.47 64.64
C HIS A 4 17.50 19.18 63.84
N PHE A 5 16.59 19.21 62.87
CA PHE A 5 16.37 18.09 61.95
C PHE A 5 17.31 18.19 60.75
N VAL A 6 18.17 17.18 60.62
CA VAL A 6 19.09 17.02 59.47
C VAL A 6 18.53 15.92 58.58
N PHE A 7 18.37 16.21 57.28
CA PHE A 7 17.78 15.27 56.32
C PHE A 7 18.56 13.95 56.28
N PRO A 8 17.94 12.83 56.69
CA PRO A 8 18.62 11.54 56.68
C PRO A 8 18.58 10.92 55.27
N PRO A 9 19.56 10.09 54.90
CA PRO A 9 19.59 9.43 53.58
C PRO A 9 18.48 8.39 53.41
N ASN A 10 17.99 7.81 54.51
CA ASN A 10 16.89 6.85 54.55
C ASN A 10 16.20 6.89 55.93
N LEU A 11 15.05 6.24 56.09
CA LEU A 11 14.30 6.24 57.35
C LEU A 11 15.07 5.59 58.52
N ARG A 12 15.89 4.57 58.26
CA ARG A 12 16.65 3.86 59.32
C ARG A 12 17.80 4.67 59.88
N ALA A 13 18.35 5.61 59.11
CA ALA A 13 19.38 6.53 59.57
C ALA A 13 18.86 7.51 60.65
N LEU A 14 17.56 7.52 60.96
CA LEU A 14 17.02 8.21 62.13
C LEU A 14 17.18 7.41 63.44
N GLU A 15 17.52 6.11 63.36
CA GLU A 15 17.78 5.23 64.52
C GLU A 15 19.27 5.17 64.89
N GLU A 16 20.15 5.59 63.99
CA GLU A 16 21.60 5.60 64.19
C GLU A 16 22.00 6.86 64.99
N GLN A 17 22.50 6.68 66.21
CA GLN A 17 23.18 7.76 66.95
C GLN A 17 24.64 7.83 66.47
N GLU A 18 25.00 8.87 65.72
CA GLU A 18 26.40 9.14 65.41
C GLU A 18 27.15 9.53 66.70
N GLU A 19 28.25 8.83 67.03
CA GLU A 19 29.01 8.96 68.30
C GLU A 19 29.80 10.29 68.45
N ASP A 20 29.61 11.27 67.56
CA ASP A 20 30.38 12.52 67.58
C ASP A 20 29.89 13.50 68.68
N GLU A 21 30.73 13.71 69.70
CA GLU A 21 30.54 14.58 70.89
C GLU A 21 30.24 16.08 70.59
N HIS A 22 30.09 16.48 69.33
CA HIS A 22 29.81 17.86 68.92
C HIS A 22 28.40 18.08 68.32
N GLN A 23 27.55 17.05 68.22
CA GLN A 23 26.18 17.14 67.68
C GLN A 23 25.06 16.82 68.68
N HIS A 24 25.18 17.26 69.95
CA HIS A 24 24.17 17.01 71.00
C HIS A 24 22.78 17.69 70.81
N ASN A 25 22.45 18.21 69.63
CA ASN A 25 21.17 18.87 69.39
C ASN A 25 20.53 18.47 68.03
N ARG A 26 20.61 17.20 67.63
CA ARG A 26 19.96 16.63 66.44
C ARG A 26 18.73 15.83 66.81
N LEU A 27 17.63 15.97 66.06
CA LEU A 27 16.41 15.19 66.26
C LEU A 27 16.59 13.78 65.65
N SER A 28 16.63 12.75 66.50
CA SER A 28 16.73 11.32 66.14
C SER A 28 15.65 10.53 66.88
N VAL A 29 15.37 9.30 66.46
CA VAL A 29 14.37 8.43 67.13
C VAL A 29 14.95 7.95 68.46
N GLN A 30 14.24 8.17 69.56
CA GLN A 30 14.70 7.78 70.90
C GLN A 30 13.93 6.59 71.45
N ASN A 31 12.61 6.56 71.29
CA ASN A 31 11.74 5.50 71.80
C ASN A 31 10.80 4.96 70.70
N PRO A 32 11.29 4.13 69.77
CA PRO A 32 10.42 3.50 68.77
C PRO A 32 9.48 2.49 69.45
N ILE A 33 8.18 2.62 69.21
CA ILE A 33 7.17 1.71 69.77
C ILE A 33 7.02 0.51 68.82
N ASP A 34 7.00 -0.72 69.35
CA ASP A 34 6.69 -1.89 68.54
C ASP A 34 5.17 -2.01 68.34
N LEU A 35 4.73 -2.03 67.08
CA LEU A 35 3.31 -2.10 66.72
C LEU A 35 2.81 -3.53 66.48
N ASP A 36 3.72 -4.51 66.33
CA ASP A 36 3.38 -5.92 66.11
C ASP A 36 2.54 -6.56 67.25
N PRO A 37 2.68 -6.21 68.54
CA PRO A 37 1.86 -6.78 69.61
C PRO A 37 0.46 -6.13 69.78
N LEU A 38 0.13 -5.06 69.06
CA LEU A 38 -1.12 -4.32 69.25
C LEU A 38 -2.30 -4.96 68.49
N ARG A 39 -3.49 -5.00 69.11
CA ARG A 39 -4.72 -5.42 68.42
C ARG A 39 -5.17 -4.33 67.42
N PRO A 40 -5.89 -4.67 66.34
CA PRO A 40 -6.35 -3.68 65.35
C PRO A 40 -7.11 -2.49 65.94
N ALA A 41 -7.88 -2.69 67.01
CA ALA A 41 -8.60 -1.62 67.70
C ALA A 41 -7.66 -0.68 68.49
N GLU A 42 -6.61 -1.23 69.12
CA GLU A 42 -5.60 -0.46 69.85
C GLU A 42 -4.70 0.33 68.89
N LEU A 43 -4.42 -0.26 67.71
CA LEU A 43 -3.73 0.43 66.63
C LEU A 43 -4.55 1.59 66.04
N GLU A 44 -5.86 1.41 65.87
CA GLU A 44 -6.76 2.50 65.45
C GLU A 44 -6.83 3.63 66.48
N GLU A 45 -6.87 3.30 67.77
CA GLU A 45 -6.84 4.28 68.86
C GLU A 45 -5.50 5.02 68.90
N PHE A 46 -4.38 4.31 68.73
CA PHE A 46 -3.04 4.89 68.65
C PHE A 46 -2.91 5.86 67.48
N VAL A 47 -3.36 5.49 66.28
CA VAL A 47 -3.36 6.38 65.09
C VAL A 47 -4.27 7.60 65.29
N LYS A 48 -5.45 7.42 65.91
CA LYS A 48 -6.33 8.54 66.26
C LYS A 48 -5.70 9.46 67.30
N GLY A 49 -4.98 8.92 68.28
CA GLY A 49 -4.23 9.69 69.27
C GLY A 49 -3.13 10.55 68.61
N VAL A 50 -2.33 9.95 67.72
CA VAL A 50 -1.32 10.70 66.95
C VAL A 50 -1.97 11.76 66.06
N SER A 51 -3.07 11.43 65.39
CA SER A 51 -3.82 12.39 64.57
C SER A 51 -4.41 13.53 65.40
N PHE A 52 -4.88 13.25 66.62
CA PHE A 52 -5.39 14.26 67.54
C PHE A 52 -4.29 15.21 67.96
N ASP A 53 -3.13 14.68 68.38
CA ASP A 53 -1.97 15.51 68.76
C ASP A 53 -1.47 16.37 67.60
N LEU A 54 -1.46 15.82 66.37
CA LEU A 54 -1.12 16.57 65.16
C LEU A 54 -2.15 17.67 64.80
N SER A 55 -3.39 17.57 65.28
CA SER A 55 -4.47 18.53 64.95
C SER A 55 -4.73 19.56 66.04
N ASP A 56 -4.55 19.19 67.32
CA ASP A 56 -4.88 19.99 68.50
C ASP A 56 -3.74 20.93 68.93
N LYS A 57 -2.48 20.53 68.67
CA LYS A 57 -1.29 21.29 69.01
C LYS A 57 -0.87 22.26 67.89
N GLU A 58 0.06 23.17 68.19
CA GLU A 58 0.64 24.09 67.21
C GLU A 58 1.28 23.32 66.03
N LEU A 59 1.41 23.97 64.87
CA LEU A 59 1.92 23.36 63.62
C LEU A 59 3.31 22.72 63.75
N PHE A 60 4.12 23.16 64.72
CA PHE A 60 5.46 22.64 65.00
C PHE A 60 5.48 21.45 65.98
N CYS A 61 4.32 20.95 66.41
CA CYS A 61 4.22 19.83 67.36
C CYS A 61 4.97 18.57 66.93
N ILE A 62 5.25 18.40 65.63
CA ILE A 62 6.05 17.29 65.10
C ILE A 62 7.53 17.33 65.53
N GLU A 63 7.99 18.45 66.11
CA GLU A 63 9.33 18.57 66.73
C GLU A 63 9.38 18.01 68.15
N GLU A 64 8.22 17.84 68.81
CA GLU A 64 8.16 17.21 70.11
C GLU A 64 8.57 15.74 69.97
N GLN A 65 9.59 15.32 70.73
CA GLN A 65 10.18 13.98 70.62
C GLN A 65 9.12 12.86 70.67
N ASP A 66 8.12 13.00 71.54
CA ASP A 66 7.02 12.04 71.69
C ASP A 66 6.11 11.97 70.45
N VAL A 67 5.81 13.09 69.80
CA VAL A 67 5.02 13.12 68.55
C VAL A 67 5.87 12.60 67.39
N PHE A 68 7.15 13.00 67.32
CA PHE A 68 8.09 12.55 66.29
C PHE A 68 8.29 11.03 66.31
N ASP A 69 8.55 10.43 67.48
CA ASP A 69 8.77 8.98 67.63
C ASP A 69 7.50 8.18 67.27
N ARG A 70 6.32 8.68 67.66
CA ARG A 70 5.04 8.04 67.32
C ARG A 70 4.72 8.14 65.81
N VAL A 71 4.96 9.28 65.18
CA VAL A 71 4.81 9.45 63.72
C VAL A 71 5.81 8.57 62.97
N TYR A 72 7.08 8.57 63.38
CA TYR A 72 8.12 7.70 62.82
C TYR A 72 7.70 6.23 62.86
N THR A 73 7.24 5.77 64.02
CA THR A 73 6.79 4.40 64.24
C THR A 73 5.65 4.02 63.27
N LEU A 74 4.67 4.90 63.10
CA LEU A 74 3.56 4.69 62.16
C LEU A 74 4.02 4.69 60.69
N VAL A 75 4.99 5.53 60.33
CA VAL A 75 5.54 5.58 58.97
C VAL A 75 6.42 4.35 58.67
N ARG A 76 7.20 3.87 59.65
CA ARG A 76 8.02 2.65 59.52
C ARG A 76 7.17 1.42 59.26
N SER A 77 6.04 1.28 59.96
CA SER A 77 5.10 0.17 59.80
C SER A 77 3.89 0.53 58.92
N PHE A 78 4.03 1.52 58.03
CA PHE A 78 2.89 2.03 57.24
C PHE A 78 2.17 0.94 56.44
N SER A 79 2.91 -0.03 55.93
CA SER A 79 2.37 -1.13 55.12
C SER A 79 1.45 -2.08 55.89
N SER A 80 1.64 -2.23 57.20
CA SER A 80 0.81 -3.09 58.06
C SER A 80 -0.43 -2.37 58.61
N LEU A 81 -0.56 -1.06 58.41
CA LEU A 81 -1.72 -0.27 58.85
C LEU A 81 -3.00 -0.62 58.06
N THR A 82 -4.14 -0.54 58.73
CA THR A 82 -5.45 -0.68 58.08
C THR A 82 -5.72 0.49 57.11
N PRO A 83 -6.53 0.31 56.05
CA PRO A 83 -6.88 1.39 55.12
C PRO A 83 -7.38 2.68 55.78
N SER A 84 -8.16 2.55 56.86
CA SER A 84 -8.66 3.68 57.65
C SER A 84 -7.53 4.41 58.38
N CYS A 85 -6.61 3.67 59.00
CA CYS A 85 -5.43 4.22 59.66
C CYS A 85 -4.49 4.93 58.68
N LYS A 86 -4.25 4.33 57.50
CA LYS A 86 -3.45 4.94 56.43
C LYS A 86 -4.02 6.29 56.00
N PHE A 87 -5.34 6.35 55.79
CA PHE A 87 -6.02 7.59 55.41
C PHE A 87 -5.90 8.68 56.48
N ILE A 88 -6.16 8.35 57.75
CA ILE A 88 -6.09 9.31 58.87
C ILE A 88 -4.67 9.89 59.00
N LEU A 89 -3.64 9.04 59.02
CA LEU A 89 -2.27 9.50 59.16
C LEU A 89 -1.84 10.41 58.01
N VAL A 90 -2.08 10.00 56.77
CA VAL A 90 -1.71 10.76 55.57
C VAL A 90 -2.45 12.09 55.52
N GLU A 91 -3.74 12.11 55.82
CA GLU A 91 -4.52 13.34 55.80
C GLU A 91 -4.08 14.33 56.88
N SER A 92 -3.70 13.85 58.08
CA SER A 92 -3.18 14.71 59.15
C SER A 92 -1.83 15.33 58.79
N LEU A 93 -0.87 14.54 58.28
CA LEU A 93 0.42 15.06 57.82
C LEU A 93 0.27 16.02 56.64
N ARG A 94 -0.60 15.68 55.68
CA ARG A 94 -0.89 16.51 54.49
C ARG A 94 -1.57 17.82 54.87
N SER A 95 -2.54 17.78 55.78
CA SER A 95 -3.26 18.97 56.27
C SER A 95 -2.29 19.93 56.96
N ASN A 96 -1.44 19.42 57.85
CA ASN A 96 -0.46 20.24 58.56
C ASN A 96 0.54 20.89 57.61
N LEU A 97 1.09 20.14 56.65
CA LEU A 97 1.96 20.72 55.63
C LEU A 97 1.21 21.77 54.81
N SER A 98 -0.03 21.50 54.37
CA SER A 98 -0.85 22.43 53.59
C SER A 98 -1.16 23.74 54.33
N VAL A 99 -1.26 23.72 55.65
CA VAL A 99 -1.43 24.92 56.48
C VAL A 99 -0.09 25.63 56.74
N LEU A 100 1.00 24.86 56.89
CA LEU A 100 2.35 25.40 57.07
C LEU A 100 2.81 26.22 55.86
N LEU A 101 2.45 25.79 54.64
CA LEU A 101 2.86 26.41 53.38
C LEU A 101 2.50 27.92 53.30
N PRO A 102 1.23 28.37 53.39
CA PRO A 102 0.87 29.79 53.38
C PRO A 102 1.46 30.61 54.54
N ASN A 103 1.77 29.97 55.67
CA ASN A 103 2.34 30.65 56.84
C ASN A 103 3.81 31.06 56.62
N VAL A 104 4.50 30.50 55.62
CA VAL A 104 5.86 30.95 55.26
C VAL A 104 5.83 32.39 54.72
N ASP A 105 4.81 32.74 53.94
CA ASP A 105 4.67 34.09 53.38
C ASP A 105 4.20 35.12 54.44
N SER A 106 3.54 34.68 55.51
CA SER A 106 3.14 35.56 56.62
C SER A 106 4.32 35.95 57.52
N LEU A 107 5.40 35.15 57.54
CA LEU A 107 6.65 35.50 58.24
C LEU A 107 7.27 36.81 57.71
N VAL A 108 7.04 37.15 56.43
CA VAL A 108 7.47 38.42 55.78
C VAL A 108 6.70 39.64 56.31
N ARG A 109 5.39 39.48 56.57
CA ARG A 109 4.54 40.59 57.03
C ARG A 109 4.83 41.00 58.46
N VAL A 110 5.35 40.07 59.28
CA VAL A 110 5.76 40.33 60.66
C VAL A 110 7.17 40.93 60.72
N SER A 111 8.04 40.68 59.72
CA SER A 111 9.40 41.23 59.67
C SER A 111 9.47 42.74 59.40
N GLN A 112 8.42 43.34 58.82
CA GLN A 112 8.42 44.77 58.46
C GLN A 112 7.84 45.69 59.54
N GLY A 113 7.41 45.16 60.69
CA GLY A 113 6.72 45.98 61.69
C GLY A 113 6.88 45.48 63.11
N GLN A 114 8.09 45.61 63.69
CA GLN A 114 8.38 45.98 65.08
C GLN A 114 9.85 45.68 65.41
N ASP A 115 10.65 46.74 65.58
CA ASP A 115 11.96 46.69 66.23
C ASP A 115 11.79 46.31 67.73
N ASP A 116 12.74 45.52 68.24
CA ASP A 116 13.05 45.22 69.67
C ASP A 116 12.91 43.77 70.21
N ASN A 117 12.72 42.70 69.39
CA ASN A 117 12.91 41.31 69.88
C ASN A 117 13.33 40.31 68.77
N GLU A 118 14.63 40.24 68.44
CA GLU A 118 15.16 39.34 67.38
C GLU A 118 15.14 37.84 67.75
N THR A 119 15.27 37.48 69.02
CA THR A 119 15.41 36.08 69.49
C THR A 119 14.18 35.18 69.30
N PRO A 120 12.93 35.58 69.65
CA PRO A 120 11.76 34.73 69.46
C PRO A 120 11.34 34.58 67.98
N MET A 121 11.77 35.48 67.09
CA MET A 121 11.49 35.39 65.66
C MET A 121 12.39 34.37 64.97
N LEU A 122 13.68 34.36 65.30
CA LEU A 122 14.64 33.37 64.77
C LEU A 122 14.26 31.95 65.20
N ASP A 123 13.87 31.76 66.46
CA ASP A 123 13.40 30.47 66.98
C ASP A 123 12.16 29.97 66.22
N ARG A 124 11.19 30.85 65.91
CA ARG A 124 10.01 30.49 65.10
C ARG A 124 10.37 30.09 63.67
N VAL A 125 11.30 30.79 63.02
CA VAL A 125 11.76 30.42 61.68
C VAL A 125 12.47 29.07 61.70
N THR A 126 13.28 28.79 62.74
CA THR A 126 13.94 27.49 62.89
C THR A 126 12.96 26.34 63.11
N SER A 127 11.89 26.54 63.88
CA SER A 127 10.84 25.53 64.04
C SER A 127 9.96 25.39 62.78
N HIS A 128 9.62 26.48 62.10
CA HIS A 128 8.98 26.39 60.79
C HIS A 128 9.81 25.56 59.81
N ARG A 129 11.14 25.75 59.81
CA ARG A 129 12.07 25.00 58.96
C ARG A 129 12.09 23.53 59.33
N ASN A 130 12.28 23.20 60.61
CA ASN A 130 12.31 21.83 61.09
C ASN A 130 11.00 21.08 60.77
N ALA A 131 9.85 21.64 61.14
CA ALA A 131 8.54 21.06 60.82
C ALA A 131 8.36 20.83 59.31
N PHE A 132 8.72 21.80 58.47
CA PHE A 132 8.69 21.66 57.00
C PHE A 132 9.52 20.48 56.51
N LYS A 133 10.76 20.35 57.00
CA LYS A 133 11.64 19.23 56.62
C LYS A 133 11.05 17.88 57.05
N ILE A 134 10.51 17.79 58.27
CA ILE A 134 9.97 16.54 58.81
C ILE A 134 8.70 16.10 58.06
N TYR A 135 7.75 17.01 57.83
CA TYR A 135 6.52 16.70 57.10
C TYR A 135 6.81 16.25 55.65
N THR A 136 7.68 16.96 54.94
CA THR A 136 8.06 16.58 53.57
C THR A 136 8.82 15.26 53.52
N PHE A 137 9.70 15.00 54.49
CA PHE A 137 10.41 13.73 54.63
C PHE A 137 9.45 12.54 54.81
N PHE A 138 8.54 12.62 55.79
CA PHE A 138 7.61 11.50 56.07
C PHE A 138 6.61 11.26 54.95
N LEU A 139 6.05 12.32 54.35
CA LEU A 139 5.13 12.17 53.20
C LEU A 139 5.82 11.50 52.00
N LEU A 140 7.06 11.88 51.68
CA LEU A 140 7.80 11.24 50.60
C LEU A 140 8.16 9.78 50.92
N HIS A 141 8.49 9.49 52.19
CA HIS A 141 8.79 8.12 52.61
C HIS A 141 7.56 7.20 52.58
N ILE A 142 6.38 7.71 52.94
CA ILE A 142 5.11 6.98 52.78
C ILE A 142 4.88 6.60 51.31
N ILE A 143 5.15 7.53 50.38
CA ILE A 143 5.05 7.25 48.94
C ILE A 143 5.98 6.11 48.53
N LEU A 144 7.26 6.18 48.92
CA LEU A 144 8.26 5.17 48.57
C LEU A 144 7.93 3.79 49.16
N ALA A 145 7.50 3.74 50.42
CA ALA A 145 7.20 2.49 51.13
C ALA A 145 6.00 1.75 50.51
N GLU A 146 4.94 2.46 50.12
CA GLU A 146 3.75 1.85 49.54
C GLU A 146 3.97 1.45 48.06
N GLU A 147 4.75 2.23 47.30
CA GLU A 147 5.13 1.89 45.92
C GLU A 147 6.02 0.64 45.87
N PHE A 148 6.94 0.47 46.83
CA PHE A 148 7.76 -0.74 46.93
C PHE A 148 6.91 -2.00 47.18
N ASN A 149 5.88 -1.90 48.03
CA ASN A 149 4.99 -3.02 48.33
C ASN A 149 4.06 -3.39 47.16
N ASN A 150 3.49 -2.38 46.49
CA ASN A 150 2.63 -2.60 45.33
C ASN A 150 3.41 -3.18 44.12
N GLY A 151 4.71 -2.89 43.99
CA GLY A 151 5.58 -3.49 42.98
C GLY A 151 5.74 -5.01 43.09
N SER A 152 5.50 -5.62 44.25
CA SER A 152 5.63 -7.08 44.45
C SER A 152 4.36 -7.88 44.13
N SER A 153 3.20 -7.24 44.06
CA SER A 153 1.89 -7.87 43.84
C SER A 153 1.39 -7.69 42.39
N ASN A 154 2.14 -8.17 41.41
CA ASN A 154 1.71 -8.13 40.00
C ASN A 154 0.96 -9.41 39.58
N ASN A 155 -0.37 -9.38 39.67
CA ASN A 155 -1.25 -10.23 38.86
C ASN A 155 -2.45 -9.39 38.38
N PRO A 156 -2.65 -9.16 37.07
CA PRO A 156 -3.72 -8.32 36.58
C PRO A 156 -5.02 -9.13 36.47
N LYS A 157 -5.91 -9.04 37.46
CA LYS A 157 -7.31 -9.44 37.26
C LYS A 157 -8.14 -8.21 36.94
N VAL A 158 -8.38 -8.04 35.65
CA VAL A 158 -9.40 -7.14 35.11
C VAL A 158 -10.77 -7.68 35.48
N THR A 159 -11.50 -6.98 36.34
CA THR A 159 -12.96 -7.07 36.40
C THR A 159 -13.52 -5.66 36.37
N ALA A 160 -14.12 -5.31 35.23
CA ALA A 160 -14.91 -4.10 35.06
C ALA A 160 -16.08 -4.14 36.06
N SER A 161 -16.24 -3.10 36.89
CA SER A 161 -17.45 -2.90 37.66
C SER A 161 -18.02 -1.50 37.45
N SER A 162 -19.32 -1.50 37.16
CA SER A 162 -20.22 -0.38 36.96
C SER A 162 -20.17 0.67 38.06
N ARG A 163 -20.20 1.95 37.66
CA ARG A 163 -20.32 3.13 38.54
C ARG A 163 -21.51 3.00 39.52
N LYS A 164 -21.22 2.69 40.78
CA LYS A 164 -22.03 3.07 41.96
C LYS A 164 -21.25 4.14 42.73
N LYS A 165 -21.94 5.19 43.20
CA LYS A 165 -21.36 6.23 44.07
C LYS A 165 -20.66 5.56 45.26
N GLN A 166 -19.33 5.69 45.35
CA GLN A 166 -18.53 5.14 46.44
C GLN A 166 -18.56 6.06 47.68
N PRO A 167 -18.55 5.49 48.90
CA PRO A 167 -18.46 6.26 50.16
C PRO A 167 -17.07 6.89 50.34
N VAL A 168 -17.02 8.02 51.04
CA VAL A 168 -15.91 9.00 51.11
C VAL A 168 -14.62 8.49 51.79
N ASN A 169 -14.62 7.33 52.45
CA ASN A 169 -13.52 6.85 53.31
C ASN A 169 -12.81 5.57 52.81
N LEU A 170 -12.85 5.25 51.52
CA LEU A 170 -12.06 4.13 50.96
C LEU A 170 -10.66 4.63 50.58
N TRP A 171 -9.62 3.98 51.12
CA TRP A 171 -8.21 4.21 50.76
C TRP A 171 -8.00 3.95 49.27
N ASN A 172 -7.98 5.04 48.49
CA ASN A 172 -7.59 5.01 47.08
C ASN A 172 -6.16 5.53 46.96
N TRP A 173 -5.23 4.58 46.80
CA TRP A 173 -3.80 4.88 46.76
C TRP A 173 -3.43 5.88 45.65
N GLU A 174 -3.95 5.70 44.44
CA GLU A 174 -3.60 6.53 43.27
C GLU A 174 -3.97 8.01 43.52
N LEU A 175 -5.17 8.25 44.04
CA LEU A 175 -5.65 9.60 44.36
C LEU A 175 -4.84 10.24 45.51
N GLN A 176 -4.49 9.45 46.54
CA GLN A 176 -3.71 9.97 47.67
C GLN A 176 -2.26 10.26 47.29
N ARG A 177 -1.64 9.41 46.46
CA ARG A 177 -0.32 9.64 45.88
C ARG A 177 -0.27 10.95 45.11
N GLY A 178 -1.22 11.17 44.20
CA GLY A 178 -1.32 12.41 43.44
C GLY A 178 -1.44 13.65 44.34
N ARG A 179 -2.28 13.59 45.37
CA ARG A 179 -2.44 14.69 46.35
C ARG A 179 -1.16 14.97 47.14
N MET A 180 -0.47 13.95 47.63
CA MET A 180 0.78 14.11 48.38
C MET A 180 1.89 14.72 47.50
N LEU A 181 2.09 14.19 46.29
CA LEU A 181 3.09 14.70 45.34
C LEU A 181 2.77 16.12 44.90
N ASN A 182 1.50 16.45 44.64
CA ASN A 182 1.10 17.82 44.31
C ASN A 182 1.40 18.80 45.46
N LEU A 183 1.22 18.38 46.72
CA LEU A 183 1.55 19.19 47.88
C LEU A 183 3.06 19.40 48.02
N ILE A 184 3.87 18.37 47.80
CA ILE A 184 5.34 18.48 47.78
C ILE A 184 5.81 19.38 46.63
N ALA A 185 5.20 19.26 45.45
CA ALA A 185 5.48 20.17 44.34
C ALA A 185 5.15 21.63 44.72
N ASN A 186 3.99 21.87 45.36
CA ASN A 186 3.62 23.20 45.85
C ASN A 186 4.58 23.71 46.95
N SER A 187 5.13 22.82 47.77
CA SER A 187 6.07 23.22 48.83
C SER A 187 7.37 23.77 48.26
N LEU A 188 7.80 23.30 47.09
CA LEU A 188 8.96 23.83 46.36
C LEU A 188 8.64 25.15 45.63
N GLU A 189 7.38 25.49 45.42
CA GLU A 189 6.96 26.71 44.72
C GLU A 189 6.99 27.96 45.61
N ILE A 190 6.95 27.78 46.94
CA ILE A 190 7.02 28.86 47.93
C ILE A 190 8.43 29.46 47.99
N ASN A 191 8.56 30.68 48.51
CA ASN A 191 9.85 31.32 48.70
C ASN A 191 10.64 30.67 49.86
N LEU A 192 11.32 29.56 49.59
CA LEU A 192 12.13 28.83 50.56
C LEU A 192 13.31 29.66 51.09
N ALA A 193 13.71 30.75 50.43
CA ALA A 193 14.76 31.62 50.94
C ALA A 193 14.40 32.25 52.30
N LEU A 194 13.12 32.46 52.56
CA LEU A 194 12.62 32.95 53.85
C LEU A 194 12.80 31.93 54.98
N LEU A 195 12.85 30.65 54.64
CA LEU A 195 12.94 29.54 55.60
C LEU A 195 14.40 29.10 55.82
N PHE A 196 15.19 29.10 54.76
CA PHE A 196 16.58 28.63 54.76
C PHE A 196 17.61 29.76 54.89
N GLY A 197 17.21 31.02 54.70
CA GLY A 197 18.08 32.21 54.81
C GLY A 197 18.96 32.47 53.59
N SER A 198 19.07 31.50 52.68
CA SER A 198 19.79 31.59 51.40
C SER A 198 18.83 31.40 50.22
N ALA A 199 19.17 31.94 49.06
CA ALA A 199 18.41 31.73 47.83
C ALA A 199 18.29 30.24 47.46
N ASP A 200 19.33 29.46 47.77
CA ASP A 200 19.35 28.01 47.60
C ASP A 200 19.05 27.30 48.93
N PRO A 201 18.08 26.37 48.97
CA PRO A 201 17.79 25.57 50.16
C PRO A 201 18.88 24.52 50.42
N ASP A 202 18.82 23.90 51.60
CA ASP A 202 19.74 22.83 52.05
C ASP A 202 19.99 21.77 50.97
N GLU A 203 21.25 21.56 50.58
CA GLU A 203 21.63 20.62 49.50
C GLU A 203 21.17 19.19 49.80
N ASN A 204 21.17 18.78 51.07
CA ASN A 204 20.69 17.46 51.47
C ASN A 204 19.18 17.29 51.22
N TYR A 205 18.41 18.36 51.37
CA TYR A 205 16.98 18.36 51.09
C TYR A 205 16.71 18.21 49.58
N LEU A 206 17.36 19.05 48.76
CA LEU A 206 17.21 19.00 47.31
C LEU A 206 17.67 17.65 46.75
N SER A 207 18.83 17.16 47.19
CA SER A 207 19.35 15.86 46.79
C SER A 207 18.38 14.72 47.13
N PHE A 208 17.80 14.74 48.33
CA PHE A 208 16.80 13.75 48.75
C PHE A 208 15.53 13.80 47.88
N ILE A 209 14.95 14.98 47.65
CA ILE A 209 13.75 15.11 46.82
C ILE A 209 14.02 14.67 45.38
N VAL A 210 15.11 15.16 44.78
CA VAL A 210 15.45 14.90 43.37
C VAL A 210 15.71 13.41 43.16
N LYS A 211 16.51 12.77 44.02
CA LYS A 211 16.81 11.33 43.95
C LYS A 211 15.55 10.48 43.99
N ASN A 212 14.65 10.76 44.94
CA ASN A 212 13.41 10.01 45.11
C ASN A 212 12.42 10.28 43.96
N SER A 213 12.36 11.52 43.47
CA SER A 213 11.53 11.88 42.31
C SER A 213 11.98 11.15 41.06
N PHE A 214 13.29 11.11 40.76
CA PHE A 214 13.83 10.35 39.62
C PHE A 214 13.64 8.83 39.78
N SER A 215 13.72 8.29 40.99
CA SER A 215 13.41 6.88 41.24
C SER A 215 11.95 6.53 40.88
N MET A 216 11.01 7.45 41.10
CA MET A 216 9.61 7.25 40.70
C MET A 216 9.42 7.22 39.18
N PHE A 217 10.28 7.89 38.40
CA PHE A 217 10.27 7.79 36.93
C PHE A 217 10.73 6.41 36.41
N GLU A 218 11.37 5.57 37.24
CA GLU A 218 11.73 4.22 36.83
C GLU A 218 10.52 3.28 36.72
N ASN A 219 9.35 3.65 37.25
CA ASN A 219 8.14 2.83 37.22
C ASN A 219 7.12 3.35 36.18
N THR A 220 6.90 2.57 35.11
CA THR A 220 5.97 2.92 34.03
C THR A 220 4.51 3.10 34.48
N MET A 221 4.07 2.41 35.54
CA MET A 221 2.68 2.54 36.01
C MET A 221 2.41 3.89 36.65
N LEU A 222 3.40 4.48 37.31
CA LEU A 222 3.31 5.82 37.92
C LEU A 222 3.11 6.90 36.87
N LEU A 223 3.80 6.77 35.74
CA LEU A 223 3.82 7.78 34.68
C LEU A 223 2.54 7.79 33.83
N LYS A 224 1.69 6.75 33.94
CA LYS A 224 0.36 6.73 33.31
C LYS A 224 -0.65 7.62 34.03
N ASP A 225 -0.45 7.88 35.31
CA ASP A 225 -1.31 8.75 36.10
C ASP A 225 -0.91 10.21 35.88
N SER A 226 -1.80 10.99 35.25
CA SER A 226 -1.51 12.38 34.85
C SER A 226 -1.20 13.27 36.04
N GLU A 227 -1.92 13.13 37.16
CA GLU A 227 -1.71 13.98 38.34
C GLU A 227 -0.34 13.72 38.98
N THR A 228 0.03 12.44 39.12
CA THR A 228 1.36 12.04 39.62
C THR A 228 2.46 12.51 38.68
N LYS A 229 2.32 12.29 37.37
CA LYS A 229 3.28 12.72 36.35
C LYS A 229 3.50 14.23 36.39
N ASP A 230 2.43 15.02 36.40
CA ASP A 230 2.50 16.48 36.37
C ASP A 230 3.15 17.02 37.67
N ALA A 231 2.84 16.42 38.82
CA ALA A 231 3.50 16.76 40.09
C ALA A 231 5.01 16.49 40.06
N LEU A 232 5.42 15.31 39.56
CA LEU A 232 6.84 14.93 39.43
C LEU A 232 7.58 15.86 38.46
N CYS A 233 6.97 16.22 37.34
CA CYS A 233 7.53 17.18 36.39
C CYS A 233 7.74 18.56 37.03
N ARG A 234 6.78 19.03 37.85
CA ARG A 234 6.92 20.29 38.60
C ARG A 234 8.05 20.23 39.62
N ILE A 235 8.20 19.12 40.34
CA ILE A 235 9.29 18.94 41.31
C ILE A 235 10.65 19.04 40.63
N ILE A 236 10.89 18.26 39.56
CA ILE A 236 12.15 18.31 38.82
C ILE A 236 12.39 19.69 38.23
N GLY A 237 11.36 20.29 37.62
CA GLY A 237 11.46 21.63 37.03
C GLY A 237 11.84 22.69 38.07
N ALA A 238 11.20 22.67 39.25
CA ALA A 238 11.50 23.58 40.34
C ALA A 238 12.94 23.41 40.86
N CYS A 239 13.36 22.18 41.17
CA CYS A 239 14.70 21.91 41.67
C CYS A 239 15.78 22.32 40.65
N ALA A 240 15.58 22.02 39.37
CA ALA A 240 16.57 22.27 38.33
C ALA A 240 16.71 23.76 37.97
N THR A 241 15.62 24.52 37.91
CA THR A 241 15.62 25.92 37.44
C THR A 241 15.55 26.95 38.57
N LYS A 242 14.60 26.82 39.49
CA LYS A 242 14.40 27.78 40.59
C LYS A 242 15.51 27.71 41.65
N TYR A 243 16.07 26.53 41.89
CA TYR A 243 17.10 26.28 42.91
C TYR A 243 18.46 25.84 42.32
N HIS A 244 18.69 26.13 41.03
CA HIS A 244 19.96 25.95 40.34
C HIS A 244 20.60 24.54 40.43
N TYR A 245 19.83 23.48 40.71
CA TYR A 245 20.30 22.09 40.76
C TYR A 245 20.38 21.45 39.35
N THR A 246 20.86 22.23 38.38
CA THR A 246 20.73 21.91 36.94
C THR A 246 21.68 20.79 36.51
N GLU A 247 22.93 20.76 36.98
CA GLU A 247 23.93 19.78 36.53
C GLU A 247 23.56 18.35 36.95
N GLN A 248 23.19 18.16 38.21
CA GLN A 248 22.78 16.86 38.76
C GLN A 248 21.47 16.39 38.13
N SER A 249 20.50 17.30 37.95
CA SER A 249 19.25 16.99 37.27
C SER A 249 19.49 16.60 35.81
N SER A 250 20.39 17.29 35.10
CA SER A 250 20.75 16.95 33.71
C SER A 250 21.34 15.54 33.63
N ALA A 251 22.29 15.20 34.52
CA ALA A 251 22.90 13.88 34.56
C ALA A 251 21.89 12.75 34.86
N SER A 252 20.95 12.98 35.79
CA SER A 252 19.89 12.01 36.11
C SER A 252 18.89 11.83 34.95
N ILE A 253 18.50 12.92 34.28
CA ILE A 253 17.66 12.85 33.07
C ILE A 253 18.37 12.03 31.99
N MET A 254 19.64 12.32 31.73
CA MET A 254 20.43 11.61 30.72
C MET A 254 20.58 10.12 31.05
N HIS A 255 20.84 9.77 32.31
CA HIS A 255 20.89 8.36 32.74
C HIS A 255 19.57 7.63 32.51
N LEU A 256 18.43 8.24 32.85
CA LEU A 256 17.11 7.63 32.66
C LEU A 256 16.76 7.47 31.18
N ILE A 257 17.08 8.44 30.33
CA ILE A 257 16.84 8.37 28.88
C ILE A 257 17.63 7.22 28.25
N HIS A 258 18.89 7.00 28.66
CA HIS A 258 19.69 5.89 28.13
C HIS A 258 19.14 4.52 28.60
N LYS A 259 18.55 4.46 29.79
CA LYS A 259 18.12 3.20 30.41
C LYS A 259 16.69 2.79 30.05
N TYR A 260 15.75 3.75 29.93
CA TYR A 260 14.32 3.49 29.80
C TYR A 260 13.69 4.28 28.65
N ASP A 261 13.06 3.59 27.70
CA ASP A 261 12.44 4.17 26.52
C ASP A 261 11.13 4.92 26.81
N PHE A 262 10.33 4.43 27.75
CA PHE A 262 9.04 5.03 28.13
C PHE A 262 9.19 6.38 28.84
N VAL A 263 10.36 6.66 29.44
CA VAL A 263 10.62 7.90 30.20
C VAL A 263 10.85 9.11 29.29
N VAL A 264 11.26 8.87 28.03
CA VAL A 264 11.70 9.91 27.08
C VAL A 264 10.71 11.07 26.92
N ILE A 265 9.45 10.76 26.67
CA ILE A 265 8.41 11.78 26.43
C ILE A 265 8.15 12.57 27.73
N HIS A 266 8.15 11.89 28.87
CA HIS A 266 7.91 12.52 30.16
C HIS A 266 9.05 13.44 30.60
N MET A 267 10.30 13.11 30.25
CA MET A 267 11.44 14.02 30.49
C MET A 267 11.37 15.26 29.61
N ALA A 268 10.93 15.11 28.36
CA ALA A 268 10.70 16.27 27.49
C ALA A 268 9.56 17.16 28.03
N ASP A 269 8.49 16.58 28.57
CA ASP A 269 7.42 17.32 29.26
C ASP A 269 7.96 18.07 30.49
N ALA A 270 8.79 17.43 31.33
CA ALA A 270 9.37 18.05 32.53
C ALA A 270 10.25 19.27 32.18
N VAL A 271 11.10 19.13 31.17
CA VAL A 271 11.99 20.22 30.71
C VAL A 271 11.17 21.37 30.11
N ALA A 272 10.16 21.07 29.30
CA ALA A 272 9.29 22.09 28.71
C ALA A 272 8.42 22.81 29.77
N LEU A 273 7.94 22.08 30.77
CA LEU A 273 7.17 22.66 31.87
C LEU A 273 8.03 23.61 32.72
N ALA A 274 9.30 23.27 32.93
CA ALA A 274 10.24 24.11 33.65
C ALA A 274 10.45 25.47 32.94
N GLU A 275 10.72 25.46 31.62
CA GLU A 275 10.87 26.68 30.84
C GLU A 275 9.58 27.51 30.82
N LYS A 276 8.43 26.87 30.57
CA LYS A 276 7.13 27.56 30.52
C LYS A 276 6.76 28.22 31.85
N LYS A 277 7.11 27.60 32.98
CA LYS A 277 6.72 28.07 34.31
C LYS A 277 7.69 29.12 34.87
N TYR A 278 8.99 28.95 34.67
CA TYR A 278 10.02 29.80 35.28
C TYR A 278 10.65 30.80 34.30
N GLY A 279 10.36 30.69 32.99
CA GLY A 279 10.98 31.52 31.96
C GLY A 279 12.48 31.24 31.77
N ASP A 280 12.99 30.15 32.34
CA ASP A 280 14.40 29.78 32.29
C ASP A 280 14.61 28.50 31.47
N GLY A 281 15.39 28.64 30.39
CA GLY A 281 15.76 27.56 29.48
C GLY A 281 17.06 26.84 29.83
N THR A 282 17.73 27.18 30.94
CA THR A 282 19.05 26.64 31.34
C THR A 282 19.11 25.12 31.33
N LEU A 283 18.09 24.43 31.87
CA LEU A 283 18.03 22.97 31.89
C LEU A 283 18.02 22.37 30.47
N ALA A 284 17.20 22.91 29.57
CA ALA A 284 17.14 22.46 28.19
C ALA A 284 18.49 22.68 27.48
N ILE A 285 19.11 23.85 27.68
CA ILE A 285 20.42 24.20 27.10
C ILE A 285 21.51 23.26 27.63
N SER A 286 21.50 22.95 28.94
CA SER A 286 22.44 22.03 29.57
C SER A 286 22.37 20.64 28.93
N LEU A 287 21.16 20.08 28.78
CA LEU A 287 20.92 18.78 28.15
C LEU A 287 21.35 18.75 26.67
N ILE A 288 20.99 19.79 25.89
CA ILE A 288 21.42 19.91 24.49
C ILE A 288 22.95 19.96 24.39
N ARG A 289 23.61 20.67 25.32
CA ARG A 289 25.07 20.79 25.36
C ARG A 289 25.75 19.48 25.76
N GLU A 290 25.17 18.72 26.69
CA GLU A 290 25.68 17.40 27.09
C GLU A 290 25.61 16.40 25.94
N ILE A 291 24.48 16.38 25.22
CA ILE A 291 24.32 15.57 24.01
C ILE A 291 25.28 16.05 22.90
N GLY A 292 25.41 17.37 22.70
CA GLY A 292 26.33 17.95 21.72
C GLY A 292 27.81 17.62 21.98
N ARG A 293 28.23 17.53 23.24
CA ARG A 293 29.60 17.15 23.64
C ARG A 293 29.88 15.66 23.54
N THR A 294 28.86 14.83 23.51
CA THR A 294 29.02 13.37 23.42
C THR A 294 29.67 13.01 22.09
N ASN A 295 30.67 12.12 22.10
CA ASN A 295 31.34 11.71 20.86
C ASN A 295 30.35 10.93 19.96
N PRO A 296 30.17 11.30 18.68
CA PRO A 296 29.25 10.60 17.78
C PRO A 296 29.51 9.08 17.66
N LYS A 297 30.74 8.62 17.91
CA LYS A 297 31.11 7.20 17.90
C LYS A 297 30.52 6.40 19.08
N ALA A 298 30.16 7.06 20.18
CA ALA A 298 29.56 6.40 21.34
C ALA A 298 28.19 5.79 21.01
N TYR A 299 27.40 6.47 20.19
CA TYR A 299 26.05 6.05 19.77
C TYR A 299 26.02 4.86 18.80
N VAL A 300 27.18 4.38 18.34
CA VAL A 300 27.29 3.12 17.59
C VAL A 300 27.26 1.93 18.54
N LYS A 301 27.83 2.09 19.75
CA LYS A 301 27.90 1.02 20.76
C LYS A 301 26.57 0.84 21.48
N ASP A 302 25.95 1.95 21.88
CA ASP A 302 24.64 1.94 22.55
C ASP A 302 23.53 2.37 21.58
N THR A 303 23.00 1.38 20.84
CA THR A 303 21.97 1.64 19.82
C THR A 303 20.59 1.92 20.41
N ALA A 304 20.30 1.46 21.63
CA ALA A 304 19.03 1.69 22.30
C ALA A 304 19.02 3.10 22.93
N GLY A 305 20.08 3.46 23.65
CA GLY A 305 20.25 4.82 24.18
C GLY A 305 20.30 5.86 23.08
N ALA A 306 20.97 5.58 21.95
CA ALA A 306 20.96 6.48 20.79
C ALA A 306 19.55 6.75 20.22
N GLU A 307 18.68 5.74 20.22
CA GLU A 307 17.28 5.90 19.78
C GLU A 307 16.48 6.75 20.76
N ASN A 308 16.64 6.49 22.05
CA ASN A 308 15.94 7.22 23.12
C ASN A 308 16.37 8.69 23.16
N VAL A 309 17.69 8.96 23.10
CA VAL A 309 18.24 10.32 23.00
C VAL A 309 17.73 11.01 21.74
N GLY A 310 17.71 10.30 20.61
CA GLY A 310 17.15 10.83 19.36
C GLY A 310 15.67 11.22 19.49
N ARG A 311 14.84 10.35 20.08
CA ARG A 311 13.42 10.63 20.33
C ARG A 311 13.25 11.81 21.29
N PHE A 312 14.05 11.88 22.35
CA PHE A 312 14.06 13.00 23.29
C PHE A 312 14.32 14.34 22.58
N LEU A 313 15.33 14.40 21.69
CA LEU A 313 15.63 15.62 20.93
C LEU A 313 14.46 16.06 20.04
N VAL A 314 13.78 15.12 19.38
CA VAL A 314 12.62 15.43 18.54
C VAL A 314 11.45 15.94 19.38
N GLU A 315 11.15 15.30 20.51
CA GLU A 315 10.09 15.73 21.44
C GLU A 315 10.38 17.10 22.06
N LEU A 316 11.64 17.39 22.37
CA LEU A 316 12.09 18.68 22.88
C LEU A 316 11.99 19.77 21.80
N ALA A 317 12.35 19.47 20.56
CA ALA A 317 12.23 20.39 19.43
C ALA A 317 10.76 20.74 19.12
N ASP A 318 9.84 19.80 19.37
CA ASP A 318 8.39 20.02 19.16
C ASP A 318 7.78 20.97 20.21
N ARG A 319 8.26 20.90 21.46
CA ARG A 319 7.78 21.70 22.61
C ARG A 319 8.49 23.05 22.75
N LEU A 320 9.81 23.07 22.59
CA LEU A 320 10.66 24.27 22.75
C LEU A 320 11.41 24.63 21.44
N PRO A 321 10.68 24.89 20.33
CA PRO A 321 11.30 25.07 19.02
C PRO A 321 12.25 26.28 18.95
N LYS A 322 11.91 27.40 19.61
CA LYS A 322 12.75 28.60 19.60
C LYS A 322 14.10 28.36 20.29
N LEU A 323 14.07 27.78 21.49
CA LEU A 323 15.28 27.49 22.27
C LEU A 323 16.16 26.44 21.57
N MET A 324 15.54 25.40 21.00
CA MET A 324 16.29 24.40 20.24
C MET A 324 16.92 25.01 18.97
N SER A 325 16.24 25.96 18.30
CA SER A 325 16.76 26.61 17.10
C SER A 325 18.03 27.44 17.35
N THR A 326 18.14 28.09 18.51
CA THR A 326 19.32 28.90 18.86
C THR A 326 20.53 28.02 19.24
N ASN A 327 20.29 26.79 19.68
CA ASN A 327 21.33 25.85 20.12
C ASN A 327 21.64 24.73 19.11
N ILE A 328 20.97 24.71 17.95
CA ILE A 328 21.10 23.64 16.96
C ILE A 328 22.53 23.41 16.48
N GLY A 329 23.36 24.47 16.46
CA GLY A 329 24.77 24.39 16.06
C GLY A 329 25.59 23.39 16.88
N LEU A 330 25.20 23.12 18.14
CA LEU A 330 25.83 22.11 18.99
C LEU A 330 25.54 20.67 18.53
N LEU A 331 24.45 20.46 17.80
CA LEU A 331 23.99 19.15 17.35
C LEU A 331 24.37 18.85 15.90
N VAL A 332 24.65 19.87 15.08
CA VAL A 332 25.05 19.70 13.66
C VAL A 332 26.21 18.72 13.46
N PRO A 333 27.28 18.69 14.29
CA PRO A 333 28.38 17.75 14.13
C PRO A 333 27.96 16.27 14.13
N HIS A 334 26.84 15.94 14.77
CA HIS A 334 26.31 14.57 14.83
C HIS A 334 25.75 14.07 13.48
N PHE A 335 25.50 14.94 12.50
CA PHE A 335 25.21 14.52 11.12
C PHE A 335 26.40 13.80 10.46
N GLY A 336 27.63 14.09 10.88
CA GLY A 336 28.84 13.38 10.45
C GLY A 336 29.06 12.04 11.16
N GLY A 337 28.22 11.69 12.15
CA GLY A 337 28.34 10.47 12.93
C GLY A 337 27.90 9.21 12.17
N GLU A 338 28.44 8.05 12.56
CA GLU A 338 28.13 6.76 11.93
C GLU A 338 26.70 6.25 12.25
N SER A 339 26.17 6.57 13.43
CA SER A 339 24.83 6.13 13.86
C SER A 339 23.72 6.82 13.10
N TYR A 340 23.05 6.07 12.21
CA TYR A 340 21.92 6.60 11.43
C TYR A 340 20.70 6.97 12.30
N LYS A 341 20.58 6.40 13.51
CA LYS A 341 19.47 6.72 14.43
C LYS A 341 19.52 8.16 14.91
N ILE A 342 20.71 8.64 15.26
CA ILE A 342 20.94 10.04 15.62
C ILE A 342 20.74 10.93 14.41
N ARG A 343 21.29 10.58 13.23
CA ARG A 343 21.04 11.34 11.99
C ARG A 343 19.54 11.46 11.68
N ASN A 344 18.77 10.37 11.83
CA ASN A 344 17.31 10.37 11.65
C ASN A 344 16.59 11.29 12.65
N ALA A 345 17.02 11.28 13.91
CA ALA A 345 16.48 12.16 14.93
C ALA A 345 16.75 13.63 14.61
N LEU A 346 17.98 13.97 14.19
CA LEU A 346 18.32 15.34 13.79
C LEU A 346 17.53 15.80 12.57
N VAL A 347 17.30 14.92 11.59
CA VAL A 347 16.38 15.20 10.48
C VAL A 347 14.97 15.54 11.00
N GLY A 348 14.47 14.78 11.98
CA GLY A 348 13.20 15.07 12.65
C GLY A 348 13.20 16.42 13.39
N VAL A 349 14.28 16.73 14.12
CA VAL A 349 14.48 18.02 14.79
C VAL A 349 14.41 19.15 13.78
N LEU A 350 15.19 19.09 12.69
CA LEU A 350 15.17 20.11 11.65
C LEU A 350 13.77 20.32 11.06
N GLY A 351 13.03 19.23 10.81
CA GLY A 351 11.63 19.30 10.38
C GLY A 351 10.75 20.11 11.35
N LYS A 352 10.76 19.77 12.64
CA LYS A 352 9.99 20.48 13.67
C LYS A 352 10.38 21.95 13.81
N LEU A 353 11.68 22.26 13.71
CA LEU A 353 12.19 23.63 13.79
C LEU A 353 11.73 24.47 12.59
N VAL A 354 11.89 23.96 11.37
CA VAL A 354 11.47 24.64 10.14
C VAL A 354 9.97 24.96 10.19
N ALA A 355 9.17 24.02 10.69
CA ALA A 355 7.72 24.13 10.85
C ALA A 355 7.26 25.12 11.94
N LYS A 356 7.87 25.06 13.14
CA LYS A 356 7.34 25.76 14.33
C LYS A 356 8.18 26.95 14.79
N ALA A 357 9.51 26.92 14.66
CA ALA A 357 10.39 27.92 15.28
C ALA A 357 10.30 29.31 14.61
N PHE A 358 9.82 29.36 13.37
CA PHE A 358 9.90 30.55 12.51
C PHE A 358 8.53 31.16 12.15
N LYS A 359 7.44 30.76 12.82
CA LYS A 359 6.08 31.25 12.54
C LYS A 359 5.79 32.67 13.06
N ASP A 360 6.50 33.13 14.09
CA ASP A 360 6.22 34.44 14.69
C ASP A 360 6.84 35.59 13.88
N VAL A 361 6.01 36.49 13.35
CA VAL A 361 6.42 37.59 12.47
C VAL A 361 6.96 38.81 13.25
N GLU A 362 6.79 38.84 14.56
CA GLU A 362 7.15 39.99 15.41
C GLU A 362 8.63 39.96 15.80
N GLY A 363 9.41 40.92 15.27
CA GLY A 363 10.82 41.13 15.61
C GLY A 363 11.50 42.14 14.68
N GLU A 364 12.56 42.79 15.17
CA GLU A 364 13.37 43.76 14.42
C GLU A 364 13.93 43.19 13.10
N VAL A 365 14.05 44.02 12.06
CA VAL A 365 14.42 43.63 10.69
C VAL A 365 15.74 42.85 10.62
N SER A 366 16.72 43.19 11.46
CA SER A 366 18.02 42.50 11.54
C SER A 366 17.87 41.05 12.04
N SER A 367 17.13 40.85 13.14
CA SER A 367 16.85 39.53 13.73
C SER A 367 16.08 38.63 12.75
N LYS A 368 15.20 39.21 11.93
CA LYS A 368 14.44 38.52 10.88
C LYS A 368 15.35 37.95 9.77
N SER A 369 16.39 38.68 9.38
CA SER A 369 17.33 38.26 8.32
C SER A 369 18.19 37.05 8.74
N VAL A 370 18.69 37.03 9.98
CA VAL A 370 19.48 35.92 10.54
C VAL A 370 18.61 34.68 10.66
N ARG A 371 17.38 34.87 11.15
CA ARG A 371 16.39 33.80 11.32
C ARG A 371 16.03 33.12 9.98
N LEU A 372 15.85 33.90 8.92
CA LEU A 372 15.58 33.38 7.58
C LEU A 372 16.79 32.61 7.01
N ARG A 373 18.02 33.11 7.22
CA ARG A 373 19.25 32.39 6.84
C ARG A 373 19.37 31.05 7.57
N THR A 374 19.09 31.02 8.88
CA THR A 374 19.09 29.77 9.65
C THR A 374 18.05 28.78 9.13
N LYS A 375 16.82 29.24 8.84
CA LYS A 375 15.78 28.40 8.23
C LYS A 375 16.23 27.82 6.87
N GLN A 376 16.82 28.67 6.02
CA GLN A 376 17.32 28.26 4.71
C GLN A 376 18.44 27.21 4.82
N ALA A 377 19.41 27.41 5.72
CA ALA A 377 20.48 26.44 5.97
C ALA A 377 19.94 25.07 6.44
N MET A 378 18.89 25.06 7.28
CA MET A 378 18.23 23.81 7.70
C MET A 378 17.58 23.08 6.51
N LEU A 379 16.93 23.81 5.60
CA LEU A 379 16.31 23.25 4.40
C LEU A 379 17.36 22.69 3.42
N GLU A 380 18.50 23.37 3.29
CA GLU A 380 19.62 22.90 2.47
C GLU A 380 20.23 21.60 3.02
N ILE A 381 20.41 21.50 4.34
CA ILE A 381 20.83 20.24 4.99
C ILE A 381 19.83 19.13 4.68
N LEU A 382 18.52 19.38 4.79
CA LEU A 382 17.50 18.39 4.46
C LEU A 382 17.58 17.95 2.99
N LEU A 383 17.82 18.86 2.04
CA LEU A 383 18.03 18.53 0.63
C LEU A 383 19.27 17.67 0.41
N GLU A 384 20.40 18.02 1.04
CA GLU A 384 21.64 17.26 0.95
C GLU A 384 21.45 15.81 1.47
N ARG A 385 20.75 15.66 2.61
CA ARG A 385 20.53 14.36 3.25
C ARG A 385 19.57 13.43 2.48
N CYS A 386 18.90 13.89 1.43
CA CYS A 386 18.23 13.01 0.45
C CYS A 386 19.22 12.05 -0.26
N ARG A 387 20.53 12.30 -0.14
CA ARG A 387 21.62 11.49 -0.69
C ARG A 387 22.47 10.82 0.42
N ASP A 388 21.95 10.67 1.65
CA ASP A 388 22.66 9.98 2.74
C ASP A 388 23.03 8.53 2.38
N VAL A 389 24.12 8.03 2.96
CA VAL A 389 24.59 6.66 2.75
C VAL A 389 23.56 5.63 3.26
N SER A 390 22.85 5.95 4.34
CA SER A 390 21.83 5.08 4.91
C SER A 390 20.48 5.22 4.20
N ALA A 391 19.91 4.10 3.76
CA ALA A 391 18.55 4.08 3.22
C ALA A 391 17.50 4.53 4.25
N TYR A 392 17.70 4.25 5.53
CA TYR A 392 16.78 4.68 6.60
C TYR A 392 16.78 6.20 6.77
N THR A 393 17.94 6.85 6.64
CA THR A 393 18.03 8.31 6.74
C THR A 393 17.43 8.99 5.53
N ARG A 394 17.72 8.50 4.31
CA ARG A 394 17.06 9.01 3.09
C ARG A 394 15.53 8.89 3.17
N SER A 395 15.03 7.75 3.63
CA SER A 395 13.59 7.54 3.85
C SER A 395 13.00 8.51 4.88
N ARG A 396 13.70 8.72 6.02
CA ARG A 396 13.25 9.68 7.05
C ARG A 396 13.25 11.12 6.55
N VAL A 397 14.25 11.53 5.76
CA VAL A 397 14.31 12.87 5.15
C VAL A 397 13.12 13.10 4.23
N LEU A 398 12.78 12.13 3.37
CA LEU A 398 11.61 12.23 2.49
C LEU A 398 10.28 12.28 3.27
N GLN A 399 10.19 11.55 4.39
CA GLN A 399 9.03 11.66 5.29
C GLN A 399 8.92 13.06 5.92
N VAL A 400 10.03 13.63 6.38
CA VAL A 400 10.04 14.99 6.92
C VAL A 400 9.67 16.03 5.85
N TRP A 401 10.11 15.88 4.60
CA TRP A 401 9.63 16.73 3.51
C TRP A 401 8.12 16.60 3.30
N ALA A 402 7.55 15.41 3.46
CA ALA A 402 6.12 15.18 3.33
C ALA A 402 5.36 15.87 4.48
N GLU A 403 5.84 15.74 5.73
CA GLU A 403 5.33 16.45 6.91
C GLU A 403 5.38 17.99 6.69
N LEU A 404 6.48 18.52 6.13
CA LEU A 404 6.62 19.96 5.84
C LEU A 404 5.68 20.46 4.73
N CYS A 405 5.32 19.62 3.77
CA CYS A 405 4.32 19.95 2.75
C CYS A 405 2.92 20.05 3.36
N GLU A 406 2.56 19.10 4.23
CA GLU A 406 1.29 19.09 4.97
C GLU A 406 1.16 20.30 5.90
N GLU A 407 2.26 20.68 6.57
CA GLU A 407 2.31 21.88 7.42
C GLU A 407 2.47 23.20 6.64
N HIS A 408 2.37 23.18 5.30
CA HIS A 408 2.51 24.35 4.42
C HIS A 408 3.79 25.19 4.68
N SER A 409 4.88 24.53 5.05
CA SER A 409 6.13 25.17 5.49
C SER A 409 7.20 25.28 4.40
N VAL A 410 6.95 24.70 3.22
CA VAL A 410 7.84 24.72 2.03
C VAL A 410 7.50 25.92 1.15
N SER A 411 8.50 26.70 0.75
CA SER A 411 8.32 27.84 -0.16
C SER A 411 8.17 27.42 -1.62
N ILE A 412 7.51 28.25 -2.43
CA ILE A 412 7.29 28.00 -3.87
C ILE A 412 8.62 27.81 -4.61
N GLY A 413 9.66 28.59 -4.26
CA GLY A 413 10.99 28.48 -4.87
C GLY A 413 11.65 27.13 -4.65
N LEU A 414 11.43 26.51 -3.49
CA LEU A 414 12.01 25.22 -3.11
C LEU A 414 11.17 24.02 -3.59
N TRP A 415 9.88 24.25 -3.86
CA TRP A 415 8.93 23.21 -4.24
C TRP A 415 9.40 22.37 -5.43
N ASN A 416 9.87 23.04 -6.49
CA ASN A 416 10.36 22.37 -7.69
C ASN A 416 11.68 21.62 -7.47
N GLU A 417 12.53 22.10 -6.56
CA GLU A 417 13.78 21.41 -6.23
C GLU A 417 13.51 20.12 -5.45
N VAL A 418 12.63 20.18 -4.45
CA VAL A 418 12.18 19.00 -3.70
C VAL A 418 11.50 18.00 -4.63
N ALA A 419 10.65 18.45 -5.55
CA ALA A 419 9.98 17.59 -6.52
C ALA A 419 11.00 16.87 -7.44
N THR A 420 12.03 17.58 -7.88
CA THR A 420 13.09 17.02 -8.74
C THR A 420 13.91 15.97 -7.98
N VAL A 421 14.28 16.26 -6.74
CA VAL A 421 15.00 15.31 -5.88
C VAL A 421 14.15 14.08 -5.60
N ALA A 422 12.86 14.26 -5.27
CA ALA A 422 11.92 13.17 -5.05
C ALA A 422 11.75 12.32 -6.31
N ALA A 423 11.50 12.93 -7.48
CA ALA A 423 11.40 12.20 -8.76
C ALA A 423 12.64 11.32 -9.01
N GLY A 424 13.85 11.84 -8.76
CA GLY A 424 15.10 11.09 -8.86
C GLY A 424 15.35 10.03 -7.77
N ARG A 425 14.47 9.91 -6.77
CA ARG A 425 14.49 8.83 -5.76
C ARG A 425 13.49 7.71 -6.04
N LEU A 426 12.66 7.83 -7.08
CA LEU A 426 11.81 6.71 -7.52
C LEU A 426 12.64 5.51 -7.99
N GLU A 427 13.85 5.75 -8.46
CA GLU A 427 14.80 4.72 -8.93
C GLU A 427 15.78 4.27 -7.82
N ASP A 428 15.48 4.57 -6.55
CA ASP A 428 16.33 4.14 -5.45
C ASP A 428 16.45 2.61 -5.37
N LYS A 429 17.63 2.12 -4.97
CA LYS A 429 17.85 0.69 -4.74
C LYS A 429 16.94 0.14 -3.64
N SER A 430 16.66 0.93 -2.60
CA SER A 430 15.89 0.50 -1.44
C SER A 430 14.39 0.77 -1.58
N ALA A 431 13.58 -0.27 -1.39
CA ALA A 431 12.11 -0.17 -1.46
C ALA A 431 11.51 0.82 -0.45
N ILE A 432 12.09 0.94 0.77
CA ILE A 432 11.58 1.87 1.79
C ILE A 432 11.75 3.34 1.37
N VAL A 433 12.80 3.64 0.60
CA VAL A 433 13.04 4.98 0.05
C VAL A 433 12.08 5.27 -1.09
N ARG A 434 11.88 4.30 -2.00
CA ARG A 434 10.88 4.42 -3.08
C ARG A 434 9.46 4.65 -2.52
N LYS A 435 9.07 3.90 -1.49
CA LYS A 435 7.80 4.10 -0.76
C LYS A 435 7.68 5.51 -0.20
N SER A 436 8.67 5.99 0.56
CA SER A 436 8.66 7.35 1.11
C SER A 436 8.63 8.42 0.01
N THR A 437 9.29 8.17 -1.11
CA THR A 437 9.30 9.07 -2.27
C THR A 437 7.92 9.17 -2.90
N LEU A 438 7.26 8.03 -3.16
CA LEU A 438 5.89 8.01 -3.69
C LEU A 438 4.94 8.77 -2.77
N ASN A 439 5.05 8.56 -1.45
CA ASN A 439 4.25 9.30 -0.48
C ASN A 439 4.53 10.82 -0.48
N LEU A 440 5.80 11.22 -0.59
CA LEU A 440 6.17 12.63 -0.72
C LEU A 440 5.54 13.26 -1.96
N LEU A 441 5.64 12.62 -3.13
CA LEU A 441 5.01 13.12 -4.37
C LEU A 441 3.48 13.20 -4.24
N ILE A 442 2.84 12.27 -3.52
CA ILE A 442 1.41 12.34 -3.21
C ILE A 442 1.10 13.58 -2.36
N MET A 443 1.85 13.82 -1.27
CA MET A 443 1.66 15.01 -0.42
C MET A 443 1.91 16.31 -1.20
N MET A 444 2.93 16.34 -2.06
CA MET A 444 3.22 17.49 -2.91
C MET A 444 2.13 17.76 -3.96
N LEU A 445 1.42 16.74 -4.45
CA LEU A 445 0.25 16.99 -5.30
C LEU A 445 -0.92 17.54 -4.47
N GLN A 446 -1.19 16.94 -3.30
CA GLN A 446 -2.32 17.32 -2.45
C GLN A 446 -2.20 18.75 -1.91
N HIS A 447 -1.03 19.16 -1.45
CA HIS A 447 -0.77 20.47 -0.85
C HIS A 447 -0.08 21.43 -1.83
N ASN A 448 -0.23 21.22 -3.14
CA ASN A 448 0.45 22.02 -4.15
C ASN A 448 0.00 23.51 -4.10
N PRO A 449 0.92 24.48 -4.27
CA PRO A 449 0.59 25.91 -4.22
C PRO A 449 0.05 26.47 -5.54
N PHE A 450 -0.07 25.67 -6.61
CA PHE A 450 -0.30 26.15 -7.98
C PHE A 450 -1.76 26.07 -8.41
N GLY A 451 -2.52 25.10 -7.92
CA GLY A 451 -3.96 24.99 -8.17
C GLY A 451 -4.50 23.56 -8.30
N PRO A 452 -5.83 23.42 -8.49
CA PRO A 452 -6.50 22.13 -8.56
C PRO A 452 -6.33 21.40 -9.91
N GLN A 453 -5.92 22.10 -10.96
CA GLN A 453 -5.69 21.53 -12.29
C GLN A 453 -4.27 21.85 -12.74
N LEU A 454 -3.51 20.81 -13.08
CA LEU A 454 -2.08 20.86 -13.40
C LEU A 454 -1.79 20.43 -14.84
N ARG A 455 -2.68 20.71 -15.80
CA ARG A 455 -2.46 20.40 -17.23
C ARG A 455 -1.39 21.31 -17.82
N ILE A 456 -0.43 20.74 -18.55
CA ILE A 456 0.66 21.51 -19.16
C ILE A 456 0.11 22.57 -20.13
N ALA A 457 -0.83 22.17 -21.00
CA ALA A 457 -1.40 23.07 -22.00
C ALA A 457 -2.16 24.26 -21.42
N SER A 458 -2.86 24.09 -20.27
CA SER A 458 -3.57 25.21 -19.64
C SER A 458 -2.58 26.20 -19.02
N PHE A 459 -1.54 25.70 -18.35
CA PHE A 459 -0.48 26.55 -17.81
C PHE A 459 0.23 27.34 -18.92
N GLU A 460 0.59 26.70 -20.03
CA GLU A 460 1.26 27.36 -21.16
C GLU A 460 0.38 28.47 -21.77
N ALA A 461 -0.91 28.20 -21.99
CA ALA A 461 -1.84 29.18 -22.52
C ALA A 461 -2.03 30.40 -21.60
N THR A 462 -2.24 30.16 -20.29
CA THR A 462 -2.41 31.25 -19.31
C THR A 462 -1.13 32.05 -19.14
N LEU A 463 0.02 31.38 -19.11
CA LEU A 463 1.34 32.01 -18.97
C LEU A 463 1.66 32.89 -20.19
N GLU A 464 1.33 32.45 -21.42
CA GLU A 464 1.50 33.27 -22.63
C GLU A 464 0.64 34.56 -22.57
N GLN A 465 -0.59 34.46 -22.08
CA GLN A 465 -1.48 35.62 -21.91
C GLN A 465 -0.93 36.62 -20.88
N TYR A 466 -0.47 36.16 -19.72
CA TYR A 466 0.08 37.05 -18.69
C TYR A 466 1.46 37.60 -19.04
N LYS A 467 2.29 36.86 -19.80
CA LYS A 467 3.53 37.41 -20.36
C LYS A 467 3.27 38.52 -21.37
N LYS A 468 2.24 38.39 -22.21
CA LYS A 468 1.81 39.47 -23.12
C LYS A 468 1.37 40.71 -22.35
N LYS A 469 0.52 40.54 -21.33
CA LYS A 469 0.13 41.64 -20.42
C LYS A 469 1.32 42.27 -19.69
N LEU A 470 2.30 41.47 -19.26
CA LEU A 470 3.50 41.99 -18.60
C LEU A 470 4.33 42.85 -19.55
N ASN A 471 4.50 42.42 -20.81
CA ASN A 471 5.20 43.18 -21.83
C ASN A 471 4.46 44.47 -22.22
N GLU A 472 3.12 44.49 -22.16
CA GLU A 472 2.30 45.68 -22.39
C GLU A 472 2.36 46.70 -21.23
N LEU A 473 2.65 46.23 -20.01
CA LEU A 473 2.75 47.03 -18.79
C LEU A 473 4.19 47.48 -18.47
N GLU A 474 5.20 46.88 -19.09
CA GLU A 474 6.58 47.36 -19.02
C GLU A 474 6.76 48.58 -19.95
N PRO A 475 7.12 49.77 -19.43
CA PRO A 475 7.35 50.93 -20.30
C PRO A 475 8.56 50.68 -21.20
N ASP A 476 8.40 50.89 -22.51
CA ASP A 476 9.42 50.83 -23.55
C ASP A 476 10.72 51.53 -23.13
N LYS A 477 11.71 50.77 -22.66
CA LYS A 477 13.11 51.22 -22.53
C LYS A 477 13.89 50.86 -23.79
N LEU A 478 13.50 51.40 -24.94
CA LEU A 478 14.33 51.40 -26.14
C LEU A 478 14.12 52.69 -26.96
N SER A 479 14.64 53.81 -26.46
CA SER A 479 15.20 54.87 -27.33
C SER A 479 16.08 55.82 -26.54
N GLU A 480 17.39 55.54 -26.51
CA GLU A 480 18.43 56.54 -26.71
C GLU A 480 19.76 55.80 -26.92
N GLY A 481 20.21 55.77 -28.17
CA GLY A 481 21.56 55.38 -28.50
C GLY A 481 22.44 56.63 -28.62
N MET A 482 23.67 56.57 -28.14
CA MET A 482 24.84 57.14 -28.84
C MET A 482 26.15 56.66 -28.18
N LYS A 483 26.85 55.80 -28.92
CA LYS A 483 28.30 55.66 -29.17
C LYS A 483 29.38 55.76 -28.05
N ASP A 484 30.38 54.89 -28.29
CA ASP A 484 31.75 54.80 -27.78
C ASP A 484 31.92 54.18 -26.40
N GLY A 485 32.73 53.15 -26.15
CA GLY A 485 33.66 52.35 -26.94
C GLY A 485 34.58 51.61 -25.95
N VAL A 486 35.16 50.48 -26.39
CA VAL A 486 36.31 49.75 -25.79
C VAL A 486 36.04 48.63 -24.76
N HIS A 487 36.29 47.40 -25.25
CA HIS A 487 37.00 46.22 -24.71
C HIS A 487 36.95 45.75 -23.23
N SER A 488 36.73 44.43 -23.15
CA SER A 488 37.55 43.38 -22.47
C SER A 488 37.47 43.22 -20.95
N ASP A 489 36.96 42.02 -20.61
CA ASP A 489 37.43 41.05 -19.62
C ASP A 489 37.45 41.35 -18.11
N ASN A 490 36.97 40.31 -17.44
CA ASN A 490 37.42 39.75 -16.16
C ASN A 490 36.93 40.32 -14.83
N ASP A 491 36.33 39.37 -14.10
CA ASP A 491 36.57 39.01 -12.71
C ASP A 491 36.02 39.88 -11.56
N SER A 492 35.21 39.17 -10.76
CA SER A 492 35.37 39.02 -9.32
C SER A 492 35.02 40.19 -8.38
N CYS A 493 33.95 39.93 -7.63
CA CYS A 493 33.83 40.02 -6.17
C CYS A 493 34.05 41.34 -5.41
N ASN A 494 33.04 41.61 -4.56
CA ASN A 494 33.08 42.33 -3.29
C ASN A 494 33.25 43.86 -3.43
N ASP A 495 32.77 44.71 -2.54
CA ASP A 495 32.12 44.57 -1.24
C ASP A 495 31.37 45.89 -0.98
N GLU A 496 30.44 45.81 -0.04
CA GLU A 496 29.98 46.83 0.92
C GLU A 496 30.19 48.35 0.70
N GLY A 497 29.13 49.08 1.02
CA GLY A 497 29.19 50.51 1.30
C GLY A 497 27.82 51.10 1.62
N GLU A 498 27.36 50.94 2.86
CA GLU A 498 26.32 51.77 3.48
C GLU A 498 26.65 53.26 3.35
N VAL A 499 25.64 54.10 3.17
CA VAL A 499 25.49 55.38 3.91
C VAL A 499 24.06 55.93 3.80
N ASP A 500 23.39 55.91 4.95
CA ASP A 500 22.71 57.03 5.61
C ASP A 500 21.81 58.02 4.85
N ASN A 501 20.56 58.05 5.31
CA ASN A 501 19.82 59.19 5.91
C ASN A 501 18.39 59.29 5.35
N ALA A 502 17.37 58.91 6.11
CA ALA A 502 16.79 59.59 7.29
C ALA A 502 15.58 60.45 6.91
N ASN A 503 14.59 60.38 7.80
CA ASN A 503 13.38 61.19 7.96
C ASN A 503 12.14 60.69 7.19
N ALA A 504 11.26 59.93 7.83
CA ALA A 504 10.27 60.33 8.86
C ALA A 504 9.02 60.96 8.22
N GLU A 505 7.89 60.26 8.30
CA GLU A 505 6.83 60.57 9.26
C GLU A 505 5.65 59.60 9.11
N GLU A 506 5.24 59.10 10.28
CA GLU A 506 4.03 58.35 10.60
C GLU A 506 2.76 59.04 10.08
N VAL A 507 1.72 58.27 9.76
CA VAL A 507 0.46 58.24 10.54
C VAL A 507 -0.26 56.90 10.30
N ALA A 508 -0.50 56.20 11.41
CA ALA A 508 -1.29 55.00 11.53
C ALA A 508 -2.81 55.24 11.36
N ASN A 509 -3.56 54.23 10.88
CA ASN A 509 -4.69 53.72 11.68
C ASN A 509 -5.27 52.38 11.21
N HIS A 510 -5.28 51.45 12.18
CA HIS A 510 -6.24 50.37 12.49
C HIS A 510 -6.74 49.36 11.44
N GLN A 511 -6.16 48.16 11.53
CA GLN A 511 -6.78 46.89 11.94
C GLN A 511 -8.28 46.67 11.69
N SER A 512 -8.60 45.54 11.02
CA SER A 512 -9.32 44.45 11.68
C SER A 512 -9.22 43.15 10.88
N GLU A 513 -8.62 42.12 11.51
CA GLU A 513 -8.92 40.73 11.18
C GLU A 513 -10.37 40.42 11.62
N SER A 514 -11.12 39.68 10.81
CA SER A 514 -11.62 38.35 11.17
C SER A 514 -12.86 37.91 10.36
N LEU A 515 -12.96 36.58 10.21
CA LEU A 515 -14.17 35.73 10.09
C LEU A 515 -14.67 35.24 8.71
N THR A 516 -14.43 33.92 8.54
CA THR A 516 -15.38 32.81 8.26
C THR A 516 -16.07 32.65 6.90
N ASP A 517 -15.73 31.52 6.26
CA ASP A 517 -16.59 30.37 5.93
C ASP A 517 -18.04 30.62 5.46
N SER A 518 -18.31 30.32 4.19
CA SER A 518 -19.61 29.87 3.64
C SER A 518 -19.46 29.39 2.19
N LEU A 519 -19.67 28.09 1.95
CA LEU A 519 -20.01 27.51 0.64
C LEU A 519 -21.40 27.99 0.16
N PRO A 520 -21.74 27.80 -1.13
CA PRO A 520 -22.75 26.78 -1.40
C PRO A 520 -22.54 25.92 -2.68
N HIS A 521 -23.08 24.71 -2.63
CA HIS A 521 -23.30 23.78 -3.74
C HIS A 521 -24.46 24.23 -4.66
N MET A 522 -24.34 24.03 -5.98
CA MET A 522 -25.24 23.18 -6.79
C MET A 522 -24.80 23.10 -8.27
N GLU A 523 -25.04 21.93 -8.87
CA GLU A 523 -24.79 21.56 -10.27
C GLU A 523 -25.73 22.29 -11.25
N GLN A 524 -25.23 22.68 -12.44
CA GLN A 524 -25.79 22.30 -13.75
C GLN A 524 -24.98 22.86 -14.95
N GLU A 525 -25.14 22.16 -16.06
CA GLU A 525 -24.36 22.09 -17.29
C GLU A 525 -24.40 23.31 -18.25
N ILE A 526 -23.25 23.50 -18.92
CA ILE A 526 -23.01 23.92 -20.32
C ILE A 526 -23.48 25.31 -20.77
N ALA A 527 -22.52 26.20 -21.07
CA ALA A 527 -22.26 26.74 -22.43
C ALA A 527 -21.19 27.85 -22.38
N HIS A 528 -20.33 27.89 -23.40
CA HIS A 528 -19.32 28.90 -23.67
C HIS A 528 -19.71 30.35 -23.29
N LYS A 529 -18.88 31.01 -22.49
CA LYS A 529 -18.70 32.46 -22.56
C LYS A 529 -17.32 32.87 -22.04
N ASP A 530 -16.50 33.30 -22.99
CA ASP A 530 -15.42 34.28 -22.96
C ASP A 530 -14.50 34.35 -21.74
N SER A 531 -13.23 34.13 -22.06
CA SER A 531 -12.03 34.40 -21.28
C SER A 531 -11.87 35.88 -20.91
N SER A 532 -12.66 36.39 -19.98
CA SER A 532 -12.30 37.59 -19.21
C SER A 532 -11.62 37.16 -17.91
N VAL A 533 -10.29 37.13 -17.95
CA VAL A 533 -9.43 36.89 -16.80
C VAL A 533 -9.61 38.03 -15.78
N PRO A 534 -9.66 37.75 -14.46
CA PRO A 534 -9.71 38.79 -13.43
C PRO A 534 -8.57 39.80 -13.62
N ASP A 535 -8.86 41.10 -13.47
CA ASP A 535 -7.86 42.15 -13.50
C ASP A 535 -7.00 42.07 -12.24
N VAL A 536 -5.84 41.42 -12.34
CA VAL A 536 -4.86 41.34 -11.27
C VAL A 536 -4.04 42.63 -11.35
N GLY A 537 -4.14 43.49 -10.33
CA GLY A 537 -3.50 44.81 -10.28
C GLY A 537 -1.97 44.81 -10.40
N ASN A 538 -1.35 45.97 -10.09
CA ASN A 538 0.08 46.35 -10.06
C ASN A 538 1.13 45.42 -10.74
N LEU A 539 2.05 46.00 -11.54
CA LEU A 539 3.12 45.30 -12.28
C LEU A 539 3.84 44.18 -11.48
N GLU A 540 4.11 44.40 -10.19
CA GLU A 540 4.75 43.43 -9.30
C GLU A 540 3.89 42.18 -9.01
N GLN A 541 2.57 42.34 -8.88
CA GLN A 541 1.63 41.22 -8.68
C GLN A 541 1.52 40.38 -9.94
N THR A 542 1.52 41.03 -11.11
CA THR A 542 1.55 40.33 -12.40
C THR A 542 2.86 39.55 -12.58
N ARG A 543 4.01 40.13 -12.21
CA ARG A 543 5.31 39.41 -12.20
C ARG A 543 5.31 38.21 -11.26
N ALA A 544 4.80 38.37 -10.03
CA ALA A 544 4.71 37.28 -9.06
C ALA A 544 3.80 36.15 -9.55
N LEU A 545 2.68 36.48 -10.20
CA LEU A 545 1.77 35.50 -10.81
C LEU A 545 2.45 34.74 -11.95
N VAL A 546 3.16 35.44 -12.84
CA VAL A 546 3.93 34.80 -13.93
C VAL A 546 4.97 33.83 -13.36
N ALA A 547 5.73 34.24 -12.33
CA ALA A 547 6.71 33.36 -11.67
C ALA A 547 6.04 32.13 -11.02
N SER A 548 4.86 32.29 -10.41
CA SER A 548 4.08 31.17 -9.86
C SER A 548 3.60 30.21 -10.93
N LEU A 549 3.10 30.73 -12.07
CA LEU A 549 2.66 29.91 -13.21
C LEU A 549 3.84 29.17 -13.85
N GLU A 550 5.01 29.81 -13.99
CA GLU A 550 6.25 29.16 -14.46
C GLU A 550 6.68 28.04 -13.52
N ALA A 551 6.63 28.27 -12.21
CA ALA A 551 6.92 27.25 -11.20
C ALA A 551 5.92 26.09 -11.25
N GLY A 552 4.63 26.36 -11.46
CA GLY A 552 3.59 25.33 -11.60
C GLY A 552 3.75 24.49 -12.87
N LEU A 553 4.12 25.14 -13.99
CA LEU A 553 4.44 24.47 -15.25
C LEU A 553 5.64 23.54 -15.09
N LYS A 554 6.70 23.99 -14.41
CA LYS A 554 7.89 23.17 -14.12
C LYS A 554 7.54 21.96 -13.26
N PHE A 555 6.68 22.13 -12.26
CA PHE A 555 6.23 21.05 -11.38
C PHE A 555 5.40 20.02 -12.17
N SER A 556 4.43 20.45 -12.96
CA SER A 556 3.62 19.56 -13.80
C SER A 556 4.48 18.75 -14.79
N LYS A 557 5.44 19.41 -15.47
CA LYS A 557 6.42 18.73 -16.35
C LYS A 557 7.28 17.73 -15.59
N CYS A 558 7.73 18.08 -14.38
CA CYS A 558 8.50 17.17 -13.52
C CYS A 558 7.72 15.90 -13.18
N ILE A 559 6.47 16.01 -12.74
CA ILE A 559 5.63 14.85 -12.40
C ILE A 559 5.29 14.04 -13.66
N SER A 560 4.95 14.68 -14.78
CA SER A 560 4.67 13.99 -16.05
C SER A 560 5.89 13.20 -16.55
N ALA A 561 7.11 13.69 -16.33
CA ALA A 561 8.33 12.97 -16.68
C ALA A 561 8.53 11.66 -15.87
N THR A 562 7.89 11.51 -14.71
CA THR A 562 7.99 10.28 -13.88
C THR A 562 7.09 9.14 -14.36
N MET A 563 6.14 9.40 -15.27
CA MET A 563 5.13 8.41 -15.69
C MET A 563 5.71 7.07 -16.18
N PRO A 564 6.79 7.03 -16.99
CA PRO A 564 7.42 5.77 -17.39
C PRO A 564 7.97 4.98 -16.19
N THR A 565 8.60 5.66 -15.23
CA THR A 565 9.15 5.04 -14.00
C THR A 565 8.02 4.50 -13.13
N LEU A 566 6.89 5.20 -13.03
CA LEU A 566 5.71 4.70 -12.31
C LEU A 566 5.16 3.41 -12.94
N VAL A 567 5.06 3.34 -14.26
CA VAL A 567 4.63 2.10 -14.95
C VAL A 567 5.60 0.94 -14.65
N GLN A 568 6.89 1.20 -14.53
CA GLN A 568 7.87 0.18 -14.13
C GLN A 568 7.69 -0.24 -12.66
N LEU A 569 7.40 0.69 -11.74
CA LEU A 569 7.16 0.40 -10.33
C LEU A 569 5.88 -0.41 -10.09
N MET A 570 4.88 -0.29 -10.95
CA MET A 570 3.69 -1.17 -10.91
C MET A 570 4.01 -2.64 -11.19
N ALA A 571 5.14 -2.93 -11.84
CA ALA A 571 5.65 -4.27 -12.06
C ALA A 571 6.74 -4.67 -11.03
N SER A 572 6.93 -3.88 -9.96
CA SER A 572 7.88 -4.17 -8.89
C SER A 572 7.51 -5.45 -8.15
N SER A 573 8.52 -6.16 -7.63
CA SER A 573 8.31 -7.31 -6.75
C SER A 573 7.85 -6.91 -5.34
N SER A 574 7.91 -5.62 -4.98
CA SER A 574 7.47 -5.11 -3.68
C SER A 574 6.03 -4.61 -3.78
N ALA A 575 5.10 -5.27 -3.07
CA ALA A 575 3.68 -4.88 -3.06
C ALA A 575 3.47 -3.41 -2.66
N THR A 576 4.25 -2.91 -1.70
CA THR A 576 4.17 -1.51 -1.26
C THR A 576 4.51 -0.51 -2.36
N ASP A 577 5.40 -0.87 -3.30
CA ASP A 577 5.74 0.01 -4.42
C ASP A 577 4.54 0.08 -5.37
N VAL A 578 3.90 -1.05 -5.64
CA VAL A 578 2.72 -1.16 -6.52
C VAL A 578 1.55 -0.36 -5.95
N GLU A 579 1.20 -0.56 -4.67
CA GLU A 579 0.11 0.15 -3.98
C GLU A 579 0.30 1.68 -4.02
N ASN A 580 1.47 2.16 -3.59
CA ASN A 580 1.74 3.60 -3.52
C ASN A 580 1.84 4.22 -4.91
N THR A 581 2.25 3.44 -5.92
CA THR A 581 2.26 3.90 -7.31
C THR A 581 0.84 4.06 -7.85
N ILE A 582 -0.05 3.10 -7.59
CA ILE A 582 -1.48 3.21 -7.95
C ILE A 582 -2.08 4.46 -7.28
N LEU A 583 -1.81 4.67 -5.99
CA LEU A 583 -2.30 5.83 -5.25
C LEU A 583 -1.77 7.15 -5.83
N LEU A 584 -0.47 7.23 -6.18
CA LEU A 584 0.10 8.40 -6.83
C LEU A 584 -0.54 8.66 -8.20
N LEU A 585 -0.73 7.63 -9.04
CA LEU A 585 -1.38 7.77 -10.34
C LEU A 585 -2.84 8.23 -10.23
N MET A 586 -3.57 7.77 -9.21
CA MET A 586 -4.91 8.29 -8.91
C MET A 586 -4.88 9.78 -8.58
N ARG A 587 -3.90 10.24 -7.80
CA ARG A 587 -3.73 11.67 -7.49
C ARG A 587 -3.30 12.46 -8.72
N CYS A 588 -2.39 11.95 -9.53
CA CYS A 588 -2.03 12.56 -10.81
C CYS A 588 -3.26 12.73 -11.72
N ARG A 589 -4.17 11.74 -11.77
CA ARG A 589 -5.44 11.86 -12.49
C ARG A 589 -6.36 12.91 -11.87
N GLN A 590 -6.49 12.95 -10.54
CA GLN A 590 -7.30 13.94 -9.82
C GLN A 590 -6.89 15.38 -10.17
N PHE A 591 -5.57 15.65 -10.21
CA PHE A 591 -5.01 16.94 -10.61
C PHE A 591 -4.82 17.12 -12.12
N GLN A 592 -5.26 16.16 -12.93
CA GLN A 592 -5.23 16.20 -14.39
C GLN A 592 -3.82 16.35 -14.98
N ILE A 593 -2.84 15.64 -14.42
CA ILE A 593 -1.49 15.55 -14.97
C ILE A 593 -1.50 14.76 -16.28
N ASP A 594 -0.79 15.25 -17.29
CA ASP A 594 -0.69 14.64 -18.60
C ASP A 594 -0.04 13.24 -18.54
N GLY A 595 -0.65 12.27 -19.22
CA GLY A 595 -0.20 10.87 -19.28
C GLY A 595 -0.69 9.98 -18.13
N ALA A 596 -1.30 10.53 -17.08
CA ALA A 596 -1.75 9.77 -15.91
C ALA A 596 -2.81 8.70 -16.25
N GLU A 597 -3.80 9.04 -17.09
CA GLU A 597 -4.88 8.11 -17.44
C GLU A 597 -4.37 6.88 -18.21
N ALA A 598 -3.48 7.10 -19.19
CA ALA A 598 -2.88 6.02 -19.97
C ALA A 598 -2.04 5.07 -19.10
N CYS A 599 -1.33 5.62 -18.09
CA CYS A 599 -0.57 4.81 -17.14
C CYS A 599 -1.49 4.03 -16.19
N LEU A 600 -2.55 4.66 -15.71
CA LEU A 600 -3.52 4.04 -14.81
C LEU A 600 -4.26 2.86 -15.47
N ARG A 601 -4.54 2.91 -16.78
CA ARG A 601 -5.10 1.75 -17.51
C ARG A 601 -4.19 0.52 -17.45
N LYS A 602 -2.86 0.68 -17.34
CA LYS A 602 -1.90 -0.43 -17.21
C LYS A 602 -2.00 -1.16 -15.86
N MET A 603 -2.84 -0.69 -14.92
CA MET A 603 -3.11 -1.39 -13.66
C MET A 603 -4.07 -2.56 -13.82
N LEU A 604 -4.91 -2.58 -14.88
CA LEU A 604 -5.97 -3.59 -15.04
C LEU A 604 -5.43 -5.04 -15.00
N PRO A 605 -4.30 -5.40 -15.64
CA PRO A 605 -3.79 -6.76 -15.55
C PRO A 605 -3.37 -7.20 -14.13
N LEU A 606 -3.13 -6.25 -13.20
CA LEU A 606 -2.74 -6.56 -11.82
C LEU A 606 -3.87 -7.15 -10.99
N VAL A 607 -5.10 -7.14 -11.48
CA VAL A 607 -6.26 -7.83 -10.90
C VAL A 607 -6.02 -9.33 -10.76
N PHE A 608 -5.18 -9.90 -11.63
CA PHE A 608 -4.80 -11.31 -11.58
C PHE A 608 -3.64 -11.60 -10.61
N SER A 609 -3.17 -10.60 -9.85
CA SER A 609 -2.13 -10.80 -8.84
C SER A 609 -2.62 -11.75 -7.75
N GLN A 610 -1.72 -12.62 -7.29
CA GLN A 610 -1.98 -13.49 -6.14
C GLN A 610 -1.90 -12.73 -4.80
N ASP A 611 -1.32 -11.53 -4.81
CA ASP A 611 -1.24 -10.69 -3.63
C ASP A 611 -2.56 -9.93 -3.43
N LYS A 612 -3.25 -10.23 -2.33
CA LYS A 612 -4.53 -9.64 -1.96
C LYS A 612 -4.44 -8.11 -1.82
N SER A 613 -3.33 -7.60 -1.31
CA SER A 613 -3.14 -6.16 -1.09
C SER A 613 -3.10 -5.37 -2.41
N ILE A 614 -2.42 -5.93 -3.42
CA ILE A 614 -2.37 -5.39 -4.78
C ILE A 614 -3.75 -5.43 -5.42
N TYR A 615 -4.47 -6.55 -5.31
CA TYR A 615 -5.84 -6.67 -5.82
C TYR A 615 -6.76 -5.60 -5.21
N GLU A 616 -6.75 -5.44 -3.88
CA GLU A 616 -7.56 -4.45 -3.17
C GLU A 616 -7.20 -3.01 -3.60
N ALA A 617 -5.93 -2.70 -3.81
CA ALA A 617 -5.50 -1.39 -4.31
C ALA A 617 -6.05 -1.11 -5.72
N VAL A 618 -6.00 -2.09 -6.62
CA VAL A 618 -6.53 -1.96 -7.99
C VAL A 618 -8.05 -1.84 -7.99
N GLU A 619 -8.74 -2.63 -7.17
CA GLU A 619 -10.19 -2.58 -7.01
C GLU A 619 -10.65 -1.22 -6.48
N ASN A 620 -10.04 -0.73 -5.39
CA ASN A 620 -10.33 0.59 -4.82
C ASN A 620 -10.07 1.72 -5.83
N ALA A 621 -8.98 1.63 -6.58
CA ALA A 621 -8.68 2.57 -7.66
C ALA A 621 -9.78 2.53 -8.72
N PHE A 622 -10.16 1.33 -9.20
CA PHE A 622 -11.18 1.15 -10.22
C PHE A 622 -12.53 1.74 -9.79
N VAL A 623 -12.98 1.45 -8.56
CA VAL A 623 -14.23 2.01 -8.00
C VAL A 623 -14.16 3.53 -7.98
N THR A 624 -13.09 4.10 -7.44
CA THR A 624 -12.93 5.56 -7.32
C THR A 624 -12.94 6.27 -8.69
N ILE A 625 -12.42 5.62 -9.72
CA ILE A 625 -12.26 6.21 -11.06
C ILE A 625 -13.54 6.09 -11.89
N TYR A 626 -14.11 4.89 -11.94
CA TYR A 626 -15.14 4.52 -12.92
C TYR A 626 -16.55 4.48 -12.32
N ILE A 627 -16.68 4.23 -11.01
CA ILE A 627 -17.98 4.20 -10.32
C ILE A 627 -18.25 5.57 -9.70
N ARG A 628 -19.21 6.30 -10.27
CA ARG A 628 -19.64 7.63 -9.79
C ARG A 628 -21.04 7.55 -9.18
N LYS A 629 -21.46 8.61 -8.47
CA LYS A 629 -22.82 8.72 -7.93
C LYS A 629 -23.88 8.70 -9.04
N ASN A 630 -23.57 9.25 -10.22
CA ASN A 630 -24.48 9.24 -11.36
C ASN A 630 -24.41 7.88 -12.09
N LEU A 631 -25.56 7.21 -12.20
CA LEU A 631 -25.70 5.86 -12.76
C LEU A 631 -25.41 5.83 -14.26
N VAL A 632 -25.92 6.82 -15.01
CA VAL A 632 -25.75 6.89 -16.48
C VAL A 632 -24.30 7.22 -16.83
N GLU A 633 -23.65 8.09 -16.06
CA GLU A 633 -22.24 8.42 -16.23
C GLU A 633 -21.35 7.21 -15.93
N THR A 634 -21.66 6.46 -14.87
CA THR A 634 -20.98 5.20 -14.56
C THR A 634 -21.09 4.19 -15.69
N ALA A 635 -22.30 4.01 -16.26
CA ALA A 635 -22.51 3.15 -17.41
C ALA A 635 -21.69 3.60 -18.64
N LYS A 636 -21.66 4.91 -18.92
CA LYS A 636 -20.84 5.50 -20.00
C LYS A 636 -19.34 5.31 -19.76
N ASN A 637 -18.86 5.46 -18.53
CA ASN A 637 -17.46 5.24 -18.20
C ASN A 637 -17.04 3.78 -18.42
N LEU A 638 -17.86 2.83 -17.98
CA LEU A 638 -17.59 1.39 -18.14
C LEU A 638 -17.63 0.96 -19.62
N LEU A 639 -18.61 1.42 -20.40
CA LEU A 639 -18.68 1.06 -21.82
C LEU A 639 -17.55 1.69 -22.63
N ASN A 640 -17.16 2.94 -22.36
CA ASN A 640 -16.05 3.58 -23.05
C ASN A 640 -14.74 2.86 -22.72
N LEU A 641 -14.57 2.44 -21.46
CA LEU A 641 -13.43 1.61 -21.07
C LEU A 641 -13.42 0.27 -21.83
N ALA A 642 -14.57 -0.41 -21.97
CA ALA A 642 -14.66 -1.66 -22.73
C ALA A 642 -14.41 -1.47 -24.24
N ILE A 643 -14.76 -0.33 -24.82
CA ILE A 643 -14.52 -0.03 -26.23
C ILE A 643 -13.02 0.18 -26.50
N ASP A 644 -12.34 0.95 -25.64
CA ASP A 644 -10.92 1.29 -25.78
C ASP A 644 -9.96 0.17 -25.38
N SER A 645 -10.46 -0.90 -24.75
CA SER A 645 -9.65 -1.95 -24.12
C SER A 645 -9.14 -2.98 -25.12
N ASN A 646 -7.91 -3.45 -24.93
CA ASN A 646 -7.41 -4.62 -25.64
C ASN A 646 -8.03 -5.92 -25.07
N VAL A 647 -7.80 -7.07 -25.73
CA VAL A 647 -8.38 -8.36 -25.30
C VAL A 647 -7.97 -8.78 -23.87
N GLY A 648 -6.75 -8.45 -23.44
CA GLY A 648 -6.28 -8.72 -22.08
C GLY A 648 -6.94 -7.79 -21.05
N ASP A 649 -7.07 -6.51 -21.38
CA ASP A 649 -7.78 -5.54 -20.55
C ASP A 649 -9.26 -5.90 -20.40
N LEU A 650 -9.90 -6.40 -21.47
CA LEU A 650 -11.28 -6.90 -21.43
C LEU A 650 -11.43 -8.12 -20.51
N ALA A 651 -10.44 -9.01 -20.44
CA ALA A 651 -10.46 -10.13 -19.51
C ALA A 651 -10.30 -9.67 -18.05
N ALA A 652 -9.41 -8.70 -17.81
CA ALA A 652 -9.27 -8.06 -16.50
C ALA A 652 -10.55 -7.33 -16.08
N LEU A 653 -11.18 -6.61 -17.02
CA LEU A 653 -12.44 -5.93 -16.82
C LEU A 653 -13.58 -6.91 -16.52
N GLU A 654 -13.66 -8.04 -17.24
CA GLU A 654 -14.63 -9.11 -16.94
C GLU A 654 -14.47 -9.62 -15.51
N PHE A 655 -13.23 -9.79 -15.03
CA PHE A 655 -12.96 -10.22 -13.66
C PHE A 655 -13.39 -9.17 -12.62
N ILE A 656 -12.98 -7.91 -12.79
CA ILE A 656 -13.35 -6.83 -11.86
C ILE A 656 -14.87 -6.63 -11.83
N VAL A 657 -15.52 -6.50 -12.99
CA VAL A 657 -16.98 -6.29 -13.07
C VAL A 657 -17.71 -7.44 -12.39
N GLY A 658 -17.27 -8.68 -12.60
CA GLY A 658 -17.83 -9.84 -11.93
C GLY A 658 -17.72 -9.76 -10.40
N ALA A 659 -16.59 -9.29 -9.88
CA ALA A 659 -16.38 -9.09 -8.44
C ALA A 659 -17.26 -7.96 -7.88
N LEU A 660 -17.32 -6.81 -8.56
CA LEU A 660 -18.11 -5.65 -8.13
C LEU A 660 -19.62 -5.91 -8.15
N VAL A 661 -20.11 -6.72 -9.10
CA VAL A 661 -21.50 -7.18 -9.11
C VAL A 661 -21.77 -8.08 -7.90
N SER A 662 -20.85 -9.00 -7.58
CA SER A 662 -21.01 -9.89 -6.42
C SER A 662 -20.98 -9.16 -5.07
N LYS A 663 -20.26 -8.04 -4.98
CA LYS A 663 -20.19 -7.16 -3.80
C LYS A 663 -21.37 -6.17 -3.69
N GLY A 664 -22.08 -5.94 -4.79
CA GLY A 664 -23.18 -4.97 -4.88
C GLY A 664 -22.76 -3.53 -5.17
N ASP A 665 -21.49 -3.28 -5.50
CA ASP A 665 -20.98 -1.96 -5.87
C ASP A 665 -21.53 -1.50 -7.24
N ILE A 666 -21.77 -2.45 -8.15
CA ILE A 666 -22.57 -2.21 -9.36
C ILE A 666 -24.03 -2.50 -9.02
N SER A 667 -24.78 -1.44 -8.74
CA SER A 667 -26.19 -1.53 -8.37
C SER A 667 -27.09 -1.91 -9.56
N SER A 668 -28.30 -2.38 -9.27
CA SER A 668 -29.35 -2.62 -10.28
C SER A 668 -29.66 -1.38 -11.12
N GLY A 669 -29.47 -0.17 -10.55
CA GLY A 669 -29.63 1.09 -11.27
C GLY A 669 -28.59 1.30 -12.38
N VAL A 670 -27.34 0.89 -12.18
CA VAL A 670 -26.30 0.94 -13.23
C VAL A 670 -26.60 -0.08 -14.33
N ILE A 671 -27.10 -1.26 -13.97
CA ILE A 671 -27.53 -2.29 -14.92
C ILE A 671 -28.69 -1.76 -15.78
N SER A 672 -29.68 -1.09 -15.18
CA SER A 672 -30.77 -0.44 -15.92
C SER A 672 -30.25 0.62 -16.90
N ALA A 673 -29.30 1.46 -16.45
CA ALA A 673 -28.71 2.48 -17.32
C ALA A 673 -27.91 1.87 -18.50
N LEU A 674 -27.26 0.72 -18.31
CA LEU A 674 -26.62 -0.03 -19.39
C LEU A 674 -27.65 -0.58 -20.38
N TRP A 675 -28.81 -1.05 -19.91
CA TRP A 675 -29.92 -1.46 -20.78
C TRP A 675 -30.48 -0.27 -21.57
N ASP A 676 -30.64 0.89 -20.95
CA ASP A 676 -31.12 2.10 -21.63
C ASP A 676 -30.16 2.55 -22.76
N LEU A 677 -28.85 2.40 -22.54
CA LEU A 677 -27.84 2.64 -23.57
C LEU A 677 -27.87 1.57 -24.66
N PHE A 678 -28.03 0.29 -24.31
CA PHE A 678 -28.18 -0.77 -25.31
C PHE A 678 -29.43 -0.58 -26.20
N CYS A 679 -30.55 -0.20 -25.59
CA CYS A 679 -31.86 -0.01 -26.24
C CYS A 679 -32.00 1.35 -26.97
N PHE A 680 -30.97 2.19 -26.99
CA PHE A 680 -31.00 3.54 -27.56
C PHE A 680 -32.06 4.46 -26.92
N ASN A 681 -32.44 4.20 -25.67
CA ASN A 681 -33.34 5.08 -24.89
C ASN A 681 -32.63 6.38 -24.49
N VAL A 682 -31.29 6.39 -24.48
CA VAL A 682 -30.48 7.58 -24.23
C VAL A 682 -30.13 8.27 -25.56
N ASN A 683 -30.48 9.56 -25.65
CA ASN A 683 -30.19 10.39 -26.82
C ASN A 683 -28.68 10.46 -27.12
N GLY A 684 -28.32 10.29 -28.40
CA GLY A 684 -26.93 10.36 -28.86
C GLY A 684 -26.13 9.06 -28.75
N THR A 685 -26.77 7.95 -28.39
CA THR A 685 -26.09 6.64 -28.29
C THR A 685 -25.69 6.11 -29.67
N THR A 686 -24.42 5.74 -29.84
CA THR A 686 -23.91 5.14 -31.08
C THR A 686 -24.05 3.62 -31.07
N ALA A 687 -24.00 2.98 -32.25
CA ALA A 687 -24.01 1.52 -32.35
C ALA A 687 -22.81 0.86 -31.62
N GLU A 688 -21.67 1.54 -31.60
CA GLU A 688 -20.48 1.11 -30.86
C GLU A 688 -20.69 1.20 -29.33
N GLN A 689 -21.36 2.24 -28.85
CA GLN A 689 -21.73 2.36 -27.44
C GLN A 689 -22.74 1.29 -27.01
N SER A 690 -23.70 0.97 -27.87
CA SER A 690 -24.63 -0.15 -27.65
C SER A 690 -23.88 -1.49 -27.56
N ARG A 691 -22.87 -1.72 -28.42
CA ARG A 691 -21.95 -2.87 -28.31
C ARG A 691 -21.20 -2.89 -26.97
N GLY A 692 -20.65 -1.75 -26.55
CA GLY A 692 -19.95 -1.62 -25.27
C GLY A 692 -20.84 -1.91 -24.07
N ALA A 693 -22.07 -1.39 -24.08
CA ALA A 693 -23.07 -1.65 -23.04
C ALA A 693 -23.42 -3.15 -22.94
N LEU A 694 -23.69 -3.79 -24.08
CA LEU A 694 -23.96 -5.23 -24.11
C LEU A 694 -22.74 -6.06 -23.66
N ALA A 695 -21.53 -5.63 -23.99
CA ALA A 695 -20.30 -6.31 -23.54
C ALA A 695 -20.17 -6.29 -22.01
N ILE A 696 -20.41 -5.14 -21.36
CA ILE A 696 -20.40 -5.04 -19.89
C ILE A 696 -21.53 -5.87 -19.27
N LEU A 697 -22.74 -5.87 -19.86
CA LEU A 697 -23.85 -6.72 -19.41
C LEU A 697 -23.49 -8.21 -19.49
N CYS A 698 -22.80 -8.65 -20.55
CA CYS A 698 -22.29 -10.01 -20.67
C CYS A 698 -21.23 -10.35 -19.60
N MET A 699 -20.37 -9.39 -19.23
CA MET A 699 -19.39 -9.58 -18.16
C MET A 699 -20.09 -9.72 -16.80
N ALA A 700 -21.06 -8.86 -16.51
CA ALA A 700 -21.87 -8.93 -15.30
C ALA A 700 -22.67 -10.24 -15.21
N ALA A 701 -23.20 -10.71 -16.34
CA ALA A 701 -23.99 -11.95 -16.44
C ALA A 701 -23.22 -13.21 -16.04
N LYS A 702 -21.87 -13.18 -16.07
CA LYS A 702 -21.03 -14.29 -15.63
C LYS A 702 -21.11 -14.52 -14.10
N SER A 703 -21.29 -13.46 -13.33
CA SER A 703 -21.46 -13.52 -11.87
C SER A 703 -22.92 -13.61 -11.44
N SER A 704 -23.82 -12.93 -12.17
CA SER A 704 -25.27 -12.95 -11.90
C SER A 704 -26.04 -13.20 -13.20
N THR A 705 -26.51 -14.43 -13.38
CA THR A 705 -27.15 -14.88 -14.64
C THR A 705 -28.56 -14.33 -14.85
N GLU A 706 -29.18 -13.71 -13.82
CA GLU A 706 -30.53 -13.13 -13.87
C GLU A 706 -30.60 -11.81 -14.65
N ILE A 707 -29.46 -11.16 -14.90
CA ILE A 707 -29.37 -9.82 -15.52
C ILE A 707 -29.94 -9.78 -16.95
N LEU A 708 -29.80 -10.88 -17.70
CA LEU A 708 -30.14 -10.93 -19.12
C LEU A 708 -31.60 -11.33 -19.40
N GLY A 709 -32.29 -11.93 -18.43
CA GLY A 709 -33.60 -12.53 -18.64
C GLY A 709 -34.73 -11.54 -18.99
N SER A 710 -34.65 -10.29 -18.52
CA SER A 710 -35.69 -9.27 -18.73
C SER A 710 -35.68 -8.63 -20.13
N HIS A 711 -34.55 -8.66 -20.84
CA HIS A 711 -34.34 -7.96 -22.12
C HIS A 711 -34.05 -8.91 -23.29
N LEU A 712 -34.54 -10.15 -23.23
CA LEU A 712 -34.30 -11.17 -24.27
C LEU A 712 -34.75 -10.73 -25.68
N GLN A 713 -35.87 -10.01 -25.79
CA GLN A 713 -36.35 -9.50 -27.08
C GLN A 713 -35.42 -8.40 -27.63
N ASP A 714 -34.98 -7.49 -26.76
CA ASP A 714 -34.08 -6.40 -27.16
C ASP A 714 -32.75 -6.95 -27.68
N ILE A 715 -32.20 -7.99 -27.05
CA ILE A 715 -30.98 -8.69 -27.53
C ILE A 715 -31.18 -9.22 -28.96
N ILE A 716 -32.36 -9.78 -29.25
CA ILE A 716 -32.65 -10.33 -30.58
C ILE A 716 -32.82 -9.23 -31.61
N ASP A 717 -33.67 -8.24 -31.32
CA ASP A 717 -34.08 -7.19 -32.25
C ASP A 717 -32.96 -6.19 -32.53
N ILE A 718 -32.14 -5.86 -31.54
CA ILE A 718 -31.04 -4.91 -31.65
C ILE A 718 -29.74 -5.65 -32.02
N GLY A 719 -29.44 -6.73 -31.30
CA GLY A 719 -28.17 -7.47 -31.43
C GLY A 719 -27.99 -8.20 -32.76
N PHE A 720 -29.09 -8.66 -33.39
CA PHE A 720 -29.06 -9.31 -34.71
C PHE A 720 -29.81 -8.52 -35.80
N GLY A 721 -30.40 -7.37 -35.46
CA GLY A 721 -31.19 -6.56 -36.39
C GLY A 721 -30.36 -5.60 -37.25
N ARG A 722 -30.92 -4.42 -37.52
CA ARG A 722 -30.29 -3.41 -38.39
C ARG A 722 -28.94 -2.90 -37.86
N TRP A 723 -28.78 -2.83 -36.53
CA TRP A 723 -27.58 -2.31 -35.88
C TRP A 723 -26.39 -3.24 -36.01
N ALA A 724 -26.61 -4.55 -36.11
CA ALA A 724 -25.57 -5.52 -36.43
C ALA A 724 -24.93 -5.31 -37.81
N LYS A 725 -25.64 -4.67 -38.75
CA LYS A 725 -25.07 -4.30 -40.06
C LYS A 725 -24.18 -3.07 -39.98
N VAL A 726 -24.45 -2.17 -39.01
CA VAL A 726 -23.66 -0.96 -38.77
C VAL A 726 -22.42 -1.28 -37.95
N GLU A 727 -22.58 -2.08 -36.89
CA GLU A 727 -21.50 -2.55 -36.01
C GLU A 727 -21.48 -4.09 -36.01
N PRO A 728 -20.72 -4.74 -36.92
CA PRO A 728 -20.69 -6.20 -37.08
C PRO A 728 -20.29 -6.99 -35.82
N LEU A 729 -19.51 -6.38 -34.92
CA LEU A 729 -19.11 -7.00 -33.66
C LEU A 729 -20.28 -7.13 -32.67
N LEU A 730 -21.36 -6.37 -32.86
CA LEU A 730 -22.55 -6.44 -32.02
C LEU A 730 -23.21 -7.83 -32.10
N ALA A 731 -23.30 -8.43 -33.30
CA ALA A 731 -23.85 -9.76 -33.48
C ALA A 731 -23.04 -10.83 -32.73
N ARG A 732 -21.71 -10.69 -32.72
CA ARG A 732 -20.82 -11.55 -31.93
C ARG A 732 -21.09 -11.40 -30.43
N THR A 733 -21.22 -10.17 -29.93
CA THR A 733 -21.52 -9.91 -28.51
C THR A 733 -22.91 -10.42 -28.13
N ALA A 734 -23.89 -10.32 -29.02
CA ALA A 734 -25.22 -10.89 -28.82
C ALA A 734 -25.19 -12.43 -28.73
N CYS A 735 -24.39 -13.12 -29.56
CA CYS A 735 -24.15 -14.56 -29.39
C CYS A 735 -23.52 -14.89 -28.02
N ILE A 736 -22.60 -14.05 -27.52
CA ILE A 736 -22.01 -14.23 -26.18
C ILE A 736 -23.06 -14.04 -25.09
N ALA A 737 -23.92 -13.02 -25.19
CA ALA A 737 -25.02 -12.79 -24.24
C ALA A 737 -25.93 -14.03 -24.14
N ILE A 738 -26.27 -14.58 -25.30
CA ILE A 738 -27.08 -15.79 -25.44
C ILE A 738 -26.41 -17.01 -24.78
N GLN A 739 -25.09 -17.18 -24.94
CA GLN A 739 -24.34 -18.26 -24.26
C GLN A 739 -24.30 -18.11 -22.73
N ARG A 740 -24.52 -16.91 -22.19
CA ARG A 740 -24.46 -16.60 -20.75
C ARG A 740 -25.81 -16.66 -20.04
N LEU A 741 -26.89 -17.03 -20.73
CA LEU A 741 -28.23 -17.13 -20.15
C LEU A 741 -28.33 -18.21 -19.06
N SER A 742 -29.15 -17.94 -18.03
CA SER A 742 -29.52 -18.93 -17.02
C SER A 742 -30.34 -20.09 -17.64
N GLU A 743 -30.37 -21.26 -17.00
CA GLU A 743 -31.17 -22.40 -17.48
C GLU A 743 -32.68 -22.08 -17.56
N GLU A 744 -33.18 -21.18 -16.72
CA GLU A 744 -34.57 -20.72 -16.75
C GLU A 744 -34.82 -19.78 -17.94
N ASP A 745 -33.92 -18.84 -18.19
CA ASP A 745 -34.06 -17.89 -19.29
C ASP A 745 -33.86 -18.56 -20.65
N LYS A 746 -33.03 -19.61 -20.72
CA LYS A 746 -32.96 -20.48 -21.89
C LYS A 746 -34.32 -21.10 -22.21
N LYS A 747 -35.03 -21.62 -21.20
CA LYS A 747 -36.39 -22.18 -21.39
C LYS A 747 -37.37 -21.10 -21.87
N LYS A 748 -37.33 -19.91 -21.28
CA LYS A 748 -38.16 -18.77 -21.72
C LYS A 748 -37.87 -18.38 -23.17
N LEU A 749 -36.59 -18.27 -23.54
CA LEU A 749 -36.16 -17.96 -24.91
C LEU A 749 -36.67 -19.00 -25.91
N LEU A 750 -36.57 -20.29 -25.58
CA LEU A 750 -37.06 -21.39 -26.41
C LEU A 750 -38.57 -21.32 -26.62
N LEU A 751 -39.33 -20.99 -25.57
CA LEU A 751 -40.79 -20.87 -25.62
C LEU A 751 -41.26 -19.67 -26.46
N SER A 752 -40.57 -18.53 -26.38
CA SER A 752 -41.01 -17.27 -27.01
C SER A 752 -40.42 -17.02 -28.39
N ASN A 753 -39.14 -17.35 -28.62
CA ASN A 753 -38.40 -16.96 -29.84
C ASN A 753 -37.56 -18.09 -30.45
N GLY A 754 -37.74 -19.35 -30.04
CA GLY A 754 -36.88 -20.47 -30.47
C GLY A 754 -36.67 -20.54 -31.99
N SER A 755 -37.74 -20.60 -32.78
CA SER A 755 -37.65 -20.67 -34.26
C SER A 755 -36.97 -19.45 -34.87
N ARG A 756 -37.24 -18.25 -34.34
CA ARG A 756 -36.66 -16.99 -34.82
C ARG A 756 -35.16 -16.92 -34.55
N ILE A 757 -34.70 -17.27 -33.33
CA ILE A 757 -33.28 -17.21 -32.99
C ILE A 757 -32.48 -18.27 -33.75
N PHE A 758 -33.01 -19.49 -33.93
CA PHE A 758 -32.33 -20.51 -34.71
C PHE A 758 -32.23 -20.13 -36.19
N GLY A 759 -33.27 -19.53 -36.77
CA GLY A 759 -33.20 -18.98 -38.13
C GLY A 759 -32.19 -17.84 -38.29
N ILE A 760 -32.06 -16.97 -37.28
CA ILE A 760 -31.05 -15.90 -37.24
C ILE A 760 -29.64 -16.48 -37.15
N LEU A 761 -29.39 -17.40 -36.22
CA LEU A 761 -28.08 -18.05 -36.04
C LEU A 761 -27.68 -18.82 -37.30
N GLU A 762 -28.63 -19.54 -37.92
CA GLU A 762 -28.42 -20.20 -39.19
C GLU A 762 -28.07 -19.22 -40.32
N SER A 763 -28.80 -18.12 -40.44
CA SER A 763 -28.51 -17.06 -41.42
C SER A 763 -27.14 -16.42 -41.20
N LEU A 764 -26.73 -16.24 -39.95
CA LEU A 764 -25.43 -15.67 -39.62
C LEU A 764 -24.26 -16.62 -39.94
N ILE A 765 -24.47 -17.93 -39.75
CA ILE A 765 -23.47 -18.96 -40.06
C ILE A 765 -23.39 -19.22 -41.57
N THR A 766 -24.52 -19.34 -42.26
CA THR A 766 -24.55 -19.73 -43.69
C THR A 766 -24.55 -18.53 -44.65
N GLY A 767 -24.88 -17.34 -44.16
CA GLY A 767 -25.03 -16.13 -44.97
C GLY A 767 -23.75 -15.30 -45.14
N PHE A 768 -23.79 -14.35 -46.09
CA PHE A 768 -22.70 -13.44 -46.44
C PHE A 768 -22.92 -12.00 -45.94
N GLY A 769 -23.79 -11.82 -44.94
CA GLY A 769 -24.21 -10.50 -44.47
C GLY A 769 -23.18 -9.73 -43.63
N LEU A 770 -22.11 -10.39 -43.18
CA LEU A 770 -21.04 -9.79 -42.38
C LEU A 770 -19.72 -9.76 -43.18
N PRO A 771 -18.84 -8.75 -42.94
CA PRO A 771 -17.49 -8.73 -43.48
C PRO A 771 -16.70 -10.01 -43.17
N ASP A 772 -15.91 -10.49 -44.13
CA ASP A 772 -15.18 -11.76 -44.04
C ASP A 772 -14.27 -11.87 -42.80
N ASN A 773 -13.62 -10.78 -42.40
CA ASN A 773 -12.74 -10.72 -41.23
C ASN A 773 -13.48 -10.88 -39.89
N ILE A 774 -14.73 -10.45 -39.79
CA ILE A 774 -15.54 -10.49 -38.57
C ILE A 774 -16.43 -11.73 -38.53
N TRP A 775 -16.85 -12.23 -39.70
CA TRP A 775 -17.69 -13.41 -39.85
C TRP A 775 -17.13 -14.62 -39.10
N TYR A 776 -15.82 -14.91 -39.21
CA TYR A 776 -15.21 -16.04 -38.50
C TYR A 776 -15.40 -15.95 -36.97
N ALA A 777 -15.22 -14.76 -36.39
CA ALA A 777 -15.38 -14.55 -34.96
C ALA A 777 -16.85 -14.59 -34.50
N ALA A 778 -17.78 -14.14 -35.34
CA ALA A 778 -19.21 -14.21 -35.07
C ALA A 778 -19.76 -15.64 -35.23
N ALA A 779 -19.34 -16.35 -36.28
CA ALA A 779 -19.74 -17.72 -36.59
C ALA A 779 -19.26 -18.71 -35.49
N ASP A 780 -18.05 -18.55 -34.96
CA ASP A 780 -17.57 -19.31 -33.80
C ASP A 780 -18.54 -19.19 -32.61
N LYS A 781 -18.91 -17.95 -32.24
CA LYS A 781 -19.85 -17.71 -31.14
C LYS A 781 -21.28 -18.12 -31.46
N ALA A 782 -21.71 -18.05 -32.71
CA ALA A 782 -23.02 -18.53 -33.12
C ALA A 782 -23.14 -20.06 -33.01
N ILE A 783 -22.14 -20.81 -33.47
CA ILE A 783 -22.11 -22.28 -33.35
C ILE A 783 -22.10 -22.67 -31.87
N GLY A 784 -21.27 -22.03 -31.03
CA GLY A 784 -21.29 -22.28 -29.59
C GLY A 784 -22.63 -21.96 -28.93
N ALA A 785 -23.34 -20.92 -29.40
CA ALA A 785 -24.68 -20.58 -28.90
C ALA A 785 -25.73 -21.64 -29.28
N VAL A 786 -25.64 -22.22 -30.49
CA VAL A 786 -26.49 -23.34 -30.92
C VAL A 786 -26.33 -24.54 -29.96
N TYR A 787 -25.10 -24.95 -29.68
CA TYR A 787 -24.82 -26.08 -28.78
C TYR A 787 -25.26 -25.85 -27.32
N MET A 788 -25.37 -24.59 -26.90
CA MET A 788 -25.74 -24.24 -25.53
C MET A 788 -27.26 -24.17 -25.29
N ILE A 789 -28.05 -23.93 -26.33
CA ILE A 789 -29.49 -23.61 -26.22
C ILE A 789 -30.39 -24.60 -26.95
N HIS A 790 -29.95 -25.13 -28.08
CA HIS A 790 -30.79 -26.01 -28.86
C HIS A 790 -31.00 -27.35 -28.11
N PRO A 791 -32.23 -27.90 -28.06
CA PRO A 791 -32.49 -29.18 -27.37
C PRO A 791 -31.75 -30.38 -27.98
N THR A 792 -31.57 -30.37 -29.31
CA THR A 792 -30.89 -31.42 -30.10
C THR A 792 -29.86 -30.80 -31.04
N PRO A 793 -28.78 -30.20 -30.50
CA PRO A 793 -27.86 -29.35 -31.27
C PRO A 793 -27.20 -30.10 -32.44
N GLU A 794 -27.02 -31.41 -32.33
CA GLU A 794 -26.46 -32.30 -33.36
C GLU A 794 -27.25 -32.26 -34.68
N ASN A 795 -28.58 -32.18 -34.63
CA ASN A 795 -29.42 -32.16 -35.83
C ASN A 795 -29.28 -30.83 -36.58
N LEU A 796 -29.40 -29.72 -35.85
CA LEU A 796 -29.25 -28.38 -36.44
C LEU A 796 -27.82 -28.17 -36.96
N ALA A 797 -26.81 -28.64 -36.22
CA ALA A 797 -25.42 -28.56 -36.66
C ALA A 797 -25.17 -29.38 -37.94
N ALA A 798 -25.76 -30.58 -38.07
CA ALA A 798 -25.70 -31.36 -39.30
C ALA A 798 -26.34 -30.64 -40.49
N ASP A 799 -27.48 -29.97 -40.28
CA ASP A 799 -28.14 -29.18 -41.33
C ASP A 799 -27.32 -27.96 -41.74
N LEU A 800 -26.65 -27.28 -40.80
CA LEU A 800 -25.72 -26.18 -41.09
C LEU A 800 -24.52 -26.63 -41.94
N VAL A 801 -23.95 -27.80 -41.64
CA VAL A 801 -22.86 -28.38 -42.43
C VAL A 801 -23.34 -28.76 -43.84
N LYS A 802 -24.54 -29.35 -43.97
CA LYS A 802 -25.14 -29.66 -45.30
C LYS A 802 -25.42 -28.41 -46.12
N LYS A 803 -26.02 -27.36 -45.53
CA LYS A 803 -26.31 -26.09 -46.20
C LYS A 803 -25.05 -25.32 -46.60
N SER A 804 -24.01 -25.37 -45.75
CA SER A 804 -22.72 -24.77 -46.12
C SER A 804 -22.05 -25.56 -47.25
N LEU A 805 -22.13 -26.89 -47.26
CA LEU A 805 -21.64 -27.72 -48.37
C LEU A 805 -22.41 -27.47 -49.67
N SER A 806 -23.75 -27.41 -49.64
CA SER A 806 -24.55 -27.12 -50.83
C SER A 806 -24.23 -25.75 -51.41
N SER A 807 -23.98 -24.75 -50.57
CA SER A 807 -23.57 -23.40 -51.02
C SER A 807 -22.23 -23.38 -51.81
N VAL A 808 -21.34 -24.34 -51.53
CA VAL A 808 -20.05 -24.53 -52.21
C VAL A 808 -20.25 -25.22 -53.56
N ILE A 809 -21.19 -26.17 -53.64
CA ILE A 809 -21.46 -27.00 -54.83
C ILE A 809 -22.38 -26.28 -55.83
N ASP A 810 -23.42 -25.59 -55.37
CA ASP A 810 -24.45 -24.95 -56.21
C ASP A 810 -23.99 -23.65 -56.91
N GLY A 811 -22.71 -23.27 -56.76
CA GLY A 811 -22.15 -22.05 -57.34
C GLY A 811 -21.80 -22.11 -58.84
N SER A 812 -22.04 -23.22 -59.54
CA SER A 812 -21.66 -23.35 -60.96
C SER A 812 -22.61 -24.16 -61.85
N THR A 813 -23.79 -24.57 -61.37
CA THR A 813 -24.61 -25.59 -62.06
C THR A 813 -25.95 -25.11 -62.59
N VAL A 814 -26.25 -23.82 -62.68
CA VAL A 814 -27.57 -23.39 -63.22
C VAL A 814 -27.50 -22.70 -64.60
N ASP A 815 -26.39 -22.08 -65.00
CA ASP A 815 -26.32 -21.39 -66.31
C ASP A 815 -25.57 -22.15 -67.43
N ALA A 816 -24.90 -23.27 -67.14
CA ALA A 816 -24.13 -24.02 -68.15
C ALA A 816 -24.72 -25.40 -68.53
N LEU A 817 -25.78 -25.86 -67.86
CA LEU A 817 -26.29 -27.23 -68.03
C LEU A 817 -27.37 -27.42 -69.10
N HIS A 818 -27.64 -26.41 -69.95
CA HIS A 818 -28.61 -26.58 -71.04
C HIS A 818 -28.02 -26.94 -72.41
N ASN A 819 -26.68 -26.92 -72.61
CA ASN A 819 -26.13 -27.06 -73.97
C ASN A 819 -25.26 -28.29 -74.27
N ASP A 820 -24.82 -29.12 -73.32
CA ASP A 820 -23.90 -30.24 -73.66
C ASP A 820 -24.28 -31.59 -73.03
N ILE A 821 -25.51 -32.08 -73.30
CA ILE A 821 -25.91 -33.46 -72.97
C ILE A 821 -25.37 -34.50 -73.98
N ASN A 822 -24.62 -34.10 -75.01
CA ASN A 822 -24.19 -35.02 -76.06
C ASN A 822 -22.66 -35.13 -76.20
N SER A 823 -21.95 -35.60 -75.17
CA SER A 823 -20.72 -36.36 -75.38
C SER A 823 -20.32 -37.11 -74.12
N GLY A 824 -20.28 -38.44 -74.20
CA GLY A 824 -19.78 -39.28 -73.13
C GLY A 824 -18.30 -39.00 -72.85
N THR A 825 -17.94 -39.01 -71.57
CA THR A 825 -16.62 -38.71 -70.97
C THR A 825 -16.38 -37.22 -70.67
N CYS A 826 -16.89 -36.75 -69.52
CA CYS A 826 -16.41 -35.51 -68.92
C CYS A 826 -16.37 -35.64 -67.39
N SER A 827 -15.18 -35.60 -66.79
CA SER A 827 -15.04 -35.33 -65.37
C SER A 827 -15.53 -33.91 -65.13
N VAL A 828 -16.70 -33.76 -64.51
CA VAL A 828 -17.29 -32.45 -64.23
C VAL A 828 -16.33 -31.65 -63.35
N LEU A 829 -15.62 -30.70 -63.96
CA LEU A 829 -14.76 -29.74 -63.26
C LEU A 829 -15.65 -28.63 -62.70
N THR A 830 -16.13 -28.81 -61.47
CA THR A 830 -16.89 -27.78 -60.75
C THR A 830 -15.94 -26.65 -60.33
N THR A 831 -16.17 -25.42 -60.82
CA THR A 831 -15.40 -24.25 -60.37
C THR A 831 -15.90 -23.81 -58.99
N VAL A 832 -15.05 -23.93 -57.97
CA VAL A 832 -15.40 -23.62 -56.58
C VAL A 832 -14.88 -22.24 -56.16
N GLN A 833 -15.74 -21.42 -55.56
CA GLN A 833 -15.32 -20.15 -54.95
C GLN A 833 -14.52 -20.40 -53.66
N VAL A 834 -13.29 -19.89 -53.63
CA VAL A 834 -12.34 -20.08 -52.51
C VAL A 834 -12.93 -19.62 -51.18
N ALA A 835 -13.60 -18.47 -51.13
CA ALA A 835 -14.20 -17.94 -49.90
C ALA A 835 -15.28 -18.89 -49.32
N LYS A 836 -16.14 -19.46 -50.17
CA LYS A 836 -17.17 -20.40 -49.75
C LYS A 836 -16.57 -21.70 -49.21
N LEU A 837 -15.54 -22.21 -49.88
CA LEU A 837 -14.81 -23.40 -49.42
C LEU A 837 -14.13 -23.16 -48.07
N SER A 838 -13.49 -22.00 -47.88
CA SER A 838 -12.90 -21.62 -46.59
C SER A 838 -13.93 -21.57 -45.46
N ARG A 839 -15.10 -20.96 -45.71
CA ARG A 839 -16.20 -20.88 -44.74
C ARG A 839 -16.77 -22.26 -44.42
N TYR A 840 -16.95 -23.14 -45.41
CA TYR A 840 -17.39 -24.52 -45.19
C TYR A 840 -16.42 -25.32 -44.31
N LEU A 841 -15.11 -25.26 -44.59
CA LEU A 841 -14.09 -25.93 -43.77
C LEU A 841 -14.05 -25.37 -42.34
N PHE A 842 -14.24 -24.06 -42.19
CA PHE A 842 -14.35 -23.42 -40.89
C PHE A 842 -15.58 -23.91 -40.12
N VAL A 843 -16.78 -23.89 -40.70
CA VAL A 843 -18.02 -24.35 -40.04
C VAL A 843 -17.89 -25.83 -39.65
N THR A 844 -17.44 -26.68 -40.58
CA THR A 844 -17.31 -28.13 -40.34
C THR A 844 -16.37 -28.42 -39.17
N SER A 845 -15.23 -27.72 -39.10
CA SER A 845 -14.27 -27.91 -38.00
C SER A 845 -14.73 -27.33 -36.66
N HIS A 846 -15.51 -26.24 -36.66
CA HIS A 846 -16.10 -25.69 -35.43
C HIS A 846 -17.23 -26.57 -34.91
N VAL A 847 -18.06 -27.12 -35.79
CA VAL A 847 -19.10 -28.09 -35.44
C VAL A 847 -18.46 -29.36 -34.85
N ALA A 848 -17.42 -29.91 -35.48
CA ALA A 848 -16.71 -31.08 -34.96
C ALA A 848 -16.16 -30.85 -33.53
N MET A 849 -15.54 -29.70 -33.29
CA MET A 849 -14.99 -29.36 -31.98
C MET A 849 -16.09 -29.14 -30.92
N ASN A 850 -17.17 -28.45 -31.26
CA ASN A 850 -18.30 -28.27 -30.32
C ASN A 850 -19.03 -29.59 -30.06
N GLN A 851 -19.10 -30.49 -31.05
CA GLN A 851 -19.62 -31.84 -30.87
C GLN A 851 -18.78 -32.65 -29.87
N LEU A 852 -17.45 -32.56 -29.95
CA LEU A 852 -16.55 -33.18 -28.95
C LEU A 852 -16.85 -32.66 -27.54
N VAL A 853 -16.90 -31.33 -27.37
CA VAL A 853 -17.22 -30.71 -26.06
C VAL A 853 -18.62 -31.11 -25.57
N TYR A 854 -19.59 -31.26 -26.47
CA TYR A 854 -20.93 -31.73 -26.14
C TYR A 854 -20.93 -33.18 -25.66
N VAL A 855 -20.21 -34.08 -26.34
CA VAL A 855 -20.02 -35.47 -25.90
C VAL A 855 -19.40 -35.52 -24.50
N GLU A 856 -18.32 -34.77 -24.25
CA GLU A 856 -17.70 -34.69 -22.93
C GLU A 856 -18.66 -34.12 -21.86
N SER A 857 -19.50 -33.14 -22.22
CA SER A 857 -20.51 -32.60 -21.30
C SER A 857 -21.61 -33.62 -20.98
N CYS A 858 -22.00 -34.45 -21.95
CA CYS A 858 -22.98 -35.52 -21.75
C CYS A 858 -22.41 -36.59 -20.80
N VAL A 859 -21.15 -37.01 -21.00
CA VAL A 859 -20.45 -37.93 -20.10
C VAL A 859 -20.40 -37.37 -18.67
N ARG A 860 -20.00 -36.10 -18.50
CA ARG A 860 -19.99 -35.44 -17.19
C ARG A 860 -21.38 -35.37 -16.54
N LYS A 861 -22.45 -35.15 -17.31
CA LYS A 861 -23.84 -35.16 -16.80
C LYS A 861 -24.25 -36.56 -16.32
N ILE A 862 -23.91 -37.61 -17.07
CA ILE A 862 -24.18 -39.00 -16.70
C ILE A 862 -23.43 -39.36 -15.42
N GLN A 863 -22.13 -39.04 -15.33
CA GLN A 863 -21.31 -39.24 -14.12
C GLN A 863 -21.89 -38.49 -12.91
N LYS A 864 -22.33 -37.23 -13.08
CA LYS A 864 -22.95 -36.46 -12.01
C LYS A 864 -24.29 -37.06 -11.55
N GLN A 865 -25.14 -37.49 -12.48
CA GLN A 865 -26.40 -38.16 -12.16
C GLN A 865 -26.17 -39.49 -11.44
N LYS A 866 -25.15 -40.27 -11.85
CA LYS A 866 -24.72 -41.50 -11.17
C LYS A 866 -24.26 -41.21 -9.74
N SER A 867 -23.36 -40.24 -9.54
CA SER A 867 -22.89 -39.85 -8.20
C SER A 867 -24.01 -39.35 -7.28
N ASN A 868 -25.02 -38.67 -7.83
CA ASN A 868 -26.19 -38.23 -7.08
C ASN A 868 -27.11 -39.41 -6.73
N LYS A 869 -27.27 -40.38 -7.64
CA LYS A 869 -28.04 -41.59 -7.40
C LYS A 869 -27.38 -42.46 -6.34
N GLU A 870 -26.06 -42.63 -6.38
CA GLU A 870 -25.27 -43.34 -5.35
C GLU A 870 -25.38 -42.66 -3.97
N LYS A 871 -25.41 -41.33 -3.91
CA LYS A 871 -25.65 -40.58 -2.66
C LYS A 871 -27.06 -40.77 -2.12
N VAL A 872 -28.07 -40.78 -2.99
CA VAL A 872 -29.47 -41.03 -2.60
C VAL A 872 -29.66 -42.49 -2.15
N ASP A 873 -28.98 -43.44 -2.80
CA ASP A 873 -29.00 -44.85 -2.42
C ASP A 873 -28.26 -45.10 -1.09
N ALA A 874 -27.19 -44.33 -0.80
CA ALA A 874 -26.48 -44.37 0.48
C ALA A 874 -27.26 -43.74 1.65
N GLU A 875 -28.05 -42.69 1.39
CA GLU A 875 -28.91 -42.04 2.40
C GLU A 875 -30.27 -42.76 2.60
N GLY A 876 -30.69 -43.59 1.63
CA GLY A 876 -31.99 -44.29 1.62
C GLY A 876 -32.04 -45.69 2.22
N THR A 877 -30.91 -46.32 2.57
CA THR A 877 -30.89 -47.71 3.07
C THR A 877 -31.03 -47.84 4.59
N ALA A 878 -32.29 -47.95 5.06
CA ALA A 878 -32.65 -48.56 6.34
C ALA A 878 -33.08 -50.05 6.20
N ASN A 879 -32.88 -50.68 5.03
CA ASN A 879 -33.20 -52.10 4.81
C ASN A 879 -31.92 -52.94 4.57
N ALA A 880 -31.71 -53.93 5.43
CA ALA A 880 -30.48 -54.72 5.55
C ALA A 880 -30.21 -55.74 4.42
N GLU A 881 -31.15 -55.94 3.48
CA GLU A 881 -30.98 -56.92 2.39
C GLU A 881 -30.21 -56.34 1.18
N THR A 882 -30.23 -55.03 0.96
CA THR A 882 -29.56 -54.36 -0.18
C THR A 882 -28.09 -53.99 0.10
N GLN A 883 -27.66 -54.03 1.37
CA GLN A 883 -26.26 -53.77 1.77
C GLN A 883 -25.30 -54.89 1.36
N LYS A 884 -25.77 -56.14 1.23
CA LYS A 884 -24.92 -57.23 0.75
C LYS A 884 -24.57 -57.02 -0.72
N ASP A 885 -25.54 -56.69 -1.56
CA ASP A 885 -25.28 -56.50 -3.00
C ASP A 885 -24.43 -55.25 -3.28
N SER A 886 -24.62 -54.13 -2.55
CA SER A 886 -23.77 -52.94 -2.74
C SER A 886 -22.33 -53.13 -2.21
N SER A 887 -22.15 -53.83 -1.09
CA SER A 887 -20.83 -54.20 -0.56
C SER A 887 -20.11 -55.24 -1.45
N ILE A 888 -20.84 -56.21 -1.98
CA ILE A 888 -20.33 -57.20 -2.93
C ILE A 888 -19.98 -56.53 -4.27
N ASN A 889 -20.79 -55.58 -4.75
CA ASN A 889 -20.51 -54.85 -6.00
C ASN A 889 -19.28 -53.93 -5.89
N ALA A 890 -19.01 -53.37 -4.71
CA ALA A 890 -17.80 -52.60 -4.43
C ALA A 890 -16.55 -53.49 -4.31
N GLU A 891 -16.66 -54.66 -3.65
CA GLU A 891 -15.56 -55.64 -3.56
C GLU A 891 -15.26 -56.36 -4.89
N LEU A 892 -16.25 -56.51 -5.78
CA LEU A 892 -16.11 -57.09 -7.12
C LEU A 892 -15.70 -56.06 -8.20
N GLY A 893 -15.58 -54.77 -7.85
CA GLY A 893 -15.15 -53.72 -8.77
C GLY A 893 -16.15 -53.36 -9.87
N LEU A 894 -17.46 -53.63 -9.68
CA LEU A 894 -18.47 -53.34 -10.72
C LEU A 894 -18.58 -51.85 -11.04
N ALA A 895 -18.41 -50.96 -10.05
CA ALA A 895 -18.39 -49.51 -10.29
C ALA A 895 -17.26 -49.10 -11.24
N ALA A 896 -16.06 -49.68 -11.07
CA ALA A 896 -14.92 -49.46 -11.96
C ALA A 896 -15.15 -50.07 -13.36
N SER A 897 -15.90 -51.17 -13.45
CA SER A 897 -16.27 -51.78 -14.74
C SER A 897 -17.26 -50.94 -15.53
N GLU A 898 -18.25 -50.33 -14.87
CA GLU A 898 -19.22 -49.45 -15.51
C GLU A 898 -18.59 -48.13 -15.96
N ASP A 899 -17.69 -47.57 -15.15
CA ASP A 899 -16.94 -46.37 -15.52
C ASP A 899 -16.01 -46.65 -16.70
N ALA A 900 -15.36 -47.82 -16.73
CA ALA A 900 -14.62 -48.26 -17.91
C ALA A 900 -15.53 -48.42 -19.15
N VAL A 901 -16.76 -48.91 -18.99
CA VAL A 901 -17.72 -48.97 -20.11
C VAL A 901 -18.11 -47.58 -20.58
N LEU A 902 -18.36 -46.62 -19.68
CA LEU A 902 -18.64 -45.23 -20.05
C LEU A 902 -17.46 -44.58 -20.78
N ASP A 903 -16.23 -44.82 -20.32
CA ASP A 903 -15.02 -44.32 -20.97
C ASP A 903 -14.85 -44.93 -22.37
N THR A 904 -15.09 -46.25 -22.54
CA THR A 904 -15.04 -46.88 -23.88
C THR A 904 -16.13 -46.38 -24.81
N LEU A 905 -17.33 -46.07 -24.30
CA LEU A 905 -18.42 -45.47 -25.07
C LEU A 905 -18.10 -44.02 -25.46
N ALA A 906 -17.50 -43.25 -24.56
CA ALA A 906 -17.03 -41.90 -24.82
C ALA A 906 -15.96 -41.91 -25.91
N GLU A 907 -14.92 -42.74 -25.78
CA GLU A 907 -13.87 -42.89 -26.79
C GLU A 907 -14.43 -43.31 -28.16
N ARG A 908 -15.45 -44.18 -28.19
CA ARG A 908 -16.13 -44.57 -29.43
C ARG A 908 -16.89 -43.38 -30.04
N ALA A 909 -17.67 -42.67 -29.24
CA ALA A 909 -18.45 -41.52 -29.69
C ALA A 909 -17.54 -40.38 -30.21
N GLU A 910 -16.40 -40.14 -29.56
CA GLU A 910 -15.39 -39.18 -30.04
C GLU A 910 -14.81 -39.60 -31.39
N LYS A 911 -14.40 -40.88 -31.52
CA LYS A 911 -13.86 -41.42 -32.77
C LYS A 911 -14.88 -41.36 -33.91
N GLU A 912 -16.16 -41.61 -33.65
CA GLU A 912 -17.23 -41.59 -34.66
C GLU A 912 -17.45 -40.21 -35.31
N ILE A 913 -17.03 -39.11 -34.67
CA ILE A 913 -17.15 -37.76 -35.24
C ILE A 913 -16.34 -37.62 -36.55
N VAL A 914 -15.14 -38.19 -36.59
CA VAL A 914 -14.20 -38.04 -37.72
C VAL A 914 -13.96 -39.35 -38.46
N SER A 915 -13.94 -40.49 -37.77
CA SER A 915 -13.57 -41.79 -38.36
C SER A 915 -14.80 -42.67 -38.62
N SER A 916 -14.85 -43.26 -39.82
CA SER A 916 -15.97 -44.08 -40.31
C SER A 916 -15.83 -45.53 -39.83
N GLY A 917 -16.34 -45.82 -38.64
CA GLY A 917 -16.52 -47.21 -38.17
C GLY A 917 -17.80 -47.88 -38.69
N SER A 918 -18.78 -47.12 -39.19
CA SER A 918 -20.07 -47.62 -39.68
C SER A 918 -20.51 -46.93 -40.96
N SER A 919 -21.07 -47.72 -41.89
CA SER A 919 -21.10 -47.42 -43.33
C SER A 919 -22.16 -46.43 -43.82
N GLU A 920 -22.90 -45.69 -42.98
CA GLU A 920 -24.07 -44.96 -43.51
C GLU A 920 -24.29 -43.49 -43.12
N LYS A 921 -23.65 -42.85 -42.11
CA LYS A 921 -24.03 -41.47 -41.72
C LYS A 921 -22.94 -40.54 -41.13
N ASN A 922 -21.72 -40.49 -41.67
CA ASN A 922 -20.67 -39.59 -41.16
C ASN A 922 -20.37 -38.38 -42.06
N LEU A 923 -21.18 -37.32 -41.93
CA LEU A 923 -21.05 -36.07 -42.71
C LEU A 923 -19.68 -35.39 -42.56
N ILE A 924 -19.13 -35.34 -41.34
CA ILE A 924 -17.83 -34.72 -41.05
C ILE A 924 -16.69 -35.64 -41.48
N GLY A 925 -16.85 -36.96 -41.28
CA GLY A 925 -15.86 -37.96 -41.69
C GLY A 925 -15.60 -37.98 -43.20
N GLU A 926 -16.59 -37.71 -44.04
CA GLU A 926 -16.41 -37.56 -45.49
C GLU A 926 -15.51 -36.36 -45.87
N CYS A 927 -15.49 -35.32 -45.05
CA CYS A 927 -14.63 -34.15 -45.25
C CYS A 927 -13.16 -34.43 -44.90
N ALA A 928 -12.87 -35.36 -43.98
CA ALA A 928 -11.52 -35.59 -43.47
C ALA A 928 -10.50 -36.09 -44.53
N PRO A 929 -10.81 -37.07 -45.41
CA PRO A 929 -9.93 -37.45 -46.51
C PRO A 929 -9.72 -36.34 -47.54
N PHE A 930 -10.79 -35.59 -47.84
CA PHE A 930 -10.72 -34.43 -48.74
C PHE A 930 -9.77 -33.36 -48.17
N LEU A 931 -9.91 -33.05 -46.89
CA LEU A 931 -9.09 -32.07 -46.19
C LEU A 931 -7.60 -32.46 -46.17
N SER A 932 -7.28 -33.71 -45.84
CA SER A 932 -5.90 -34.21 -45.89
C SER A 932 -5.29 -34.08 -47.29
N LYS A 933 -6.06 -34.40 -48.34
CA LYS A 933 -5.60 -34.27 -49.74
C LYS A 933 -5.44 -32.81 -50.15
N LEU A 934 -6.33 -31.93 -49.69
CA LEU A 934 -6.29 -30.50 -49.93
C LEU A 934 -5.05 -29.86 -49.29
N CYS A 935 -4.77 -30.18 -48.02
CA CYS A 935 -3.63 -29.64 -47.28
C CYS A 935 -2.28 -30.16 -47.82
N ARG A 936 -2.22 -31.36 -48.42
CA ARG A 936 -1.02 -31.88 -49.11
C ARG A 936 -0.69 -31.14 -50.42
N ASN A 937 -1.64 -30.41 -51.01
CA ASN A 937 -1.41 -29.61 -52.21
C ASN A 937 -0.84 -28.24 -51.84
N PHE A 938 0.48 -28.19 -51.61
CA PHE A 938 1.18 -26.99 -51.17
C PHE A 938 1.03 -25.80 -52.13
N SER A 939 1.06 -26.04 -53.45
CA SER A 939 0.94 -24.98 -54.46
C SER A 939 -0.41 -24.27 -54.39
N LEU A 940 -1.50 -25.03 -54.17
CA LEU A 940 -2.85 -24.46 -54.02
C LEU A 940 -3.00 -23.69 -52.70
N MET A 941 -2.48 -24.26 -51.61
CA MET A 941 -2.53 -23.64 -50.29
C MET A 941 -1.74 -22.33 -50.22
N GLN A 942 -0.55 -22.28 -50.83
CA GLN A 942 0.26 -21.05 -50.87
C GLN A 942 -0.39 -19.94 -51.70
N LYS A 943 -1.12 -20.30 -52.77
CA LYS A 943 -1.82 -19.33 -53.62
C LYS A 943 -3.00 -18.67 -52.90
N TYR A 944 -3.66 -19.36 -51.98
CA TYR A 944 -4.85 -18.89 -51.28
C TYR A 944 -4.69 -18.94 -49.75
N PRO A 945 -4.11 -17.90 -49.13
CA PRO A 945 -3.75 -17.93 -47.70
C PRO A 945 -4.95 -18.03 -46.75
N VAL A 946 -6.09 -17.45 -47.10
CA VAL A 946 -7.32 -17.54 -46.28
C VAL A 946 -7.86 -18.98 -46.26
N LEU A 947 -7.82 -19.66 -47.41
CA LEU A 947 -8.16 -21.07 -47.51
C LEU A 947 -7.19 -21.94 -46.73
N GLN A 948 -5.89 -21.66 -46.83
CA GLN A 948 -4.87 -22.36 -46.05
C GLN A 948 -5.09 -22.21 -44.54
N ALA A 949 -5.44 -21.02 -44.06
CA ALA A 949 -5.72 -20.80 -42.64
C ALA A 949 -6.93 -21.61 -42.15
N SER A 950 -8.05 -21.58 -42.88
CA SER A 950 -9.25 -22.37 -42.54
C SER A 950 -9.02 -23.87 -42.66
N ALA A 951 -8.30 -24.33 -43.70
CA ALA A 951 -8.00 -25.73 -43.93
C ALA A 951 -7.04 -26.29 -42.89
N MET A 952 -5.97 -25.57 -42.56
CA MET A 952 -5.02 -26.01 -41.52
C MET A 952 -5.65 -25.98 -40.13
N LEU A 953 -6.49 -24.99 -39.81
CA LEU A 953 -7.26 -24.97 -38.56
C LEU A 953 -8.21 -26.17 -38.48
N ALA A 954 -8.89 -26.49 -39.58
CA ALA A 954 -9.76 -27.66 -39.66
C ALA A 954 -8.98 -28.97 -39.47
N LEU A 955 -7.82 -29.10 -40.13
CA LEU A 955 -6.95 -30.27 -40.02
C LEU A 955 -6.53 -30.47 -38.56
N CYS A 956 -6.02 -29.41 -37.92
CA CYS A 956 -5.60 -29.44 -36.53
C CYS A 956 -6.72 -29.87 -35.58
N ARG A 957 -7.95 -29.37 -35.78
CA ARG A 957 -9.08 -29.75 -34.92
C ARG A 957 -9.56 -31.18 -35.12
N PHE A 958 -9.52 -31.69 -36.35
CA PHE A 958 -9.80 -33.11 -36.59
C PHE A 958 -8.72 -34.00 -35.96
N MET A 959 -7.45 -33.56 -35.99
CA MET A 959 -6.36 -34.25 -35.29
C MET A 959 -6.54 -34.27 -33.77
N ILE A 960 -7.21 -33.29 -33.15
CA ILE A 960 -7.50 -33.29 -31.70
C ILE A 960 -8.55 -34.38 -31.35
N ILE A 961 -9.45 -34.69 -32.27
CA ILE A 961 -10.58 -35.61 -32.03
C ILE A 961 -10.15 -37.07 -32.17
N ASP A 962 -9.38 -37.43 -33.20
CA ASP A 962 -8.97 -38.82 -33.46
C ASP A 962 -7.44 -38.99 -33.51
N ALA A 963 -6.92 -39.88 -32.65
CA ALA A 963 -5.51 -40.20 -32.55
C ALA A 963 -4.94 -40.80 -33.84
N ASN A 964 -5.71 -41.64 -34.55
CA ASN A 964 -5.24 -42.27 -35.79
C ASN A 964 -5.11 -41.23 -36.92
N TYR A 965 -6.09 -40.33 -37.03
CA TYR A 965 -6.02 -39.21 -37.95
C TYR A 965 -4.87 -38.25 -37.61
N CYS A 966 -4.57 -38.05 -36.32
CA CYS A 966 -3.43 -37.29 -35.85
C CYS A 966 -2.11 -37.87 -36.35
N ASP A 967 -1.84 -39.15 -36.07
CA ASP A 967 -0.61 -39.84 -36.47
C ASP A 967 -0.37 -39.77 -37.99
N ALA A 968 -1.42 -40.01 -38.78
CA ALA A 968 -1.36 -39.98 -40.25
C ALA A 968 -1.07 -38.60 -40.87
N ASN A 969 -1.33 -37.50 -40.16
CA ASN A 969 -1.16 -36.13 -40.65
C ASN A 969 -0.09 -35.33 -39.88
N LEU A 970 0.55 -35.90 -38.88
CA LEU A 970 1.50 -35.20 -38.00
C LEU A 970 2.73 -34.68 -38.76
N GLN A 971 3.28 -35.48 -39.68
CA GLN A 971 4.38 -35.06 -40.56
C GLN A 971 3.99 -33.87 -41.44
N LEU A 972 2.76 -33.88 -41.99
CA LEU A 972 2.24 -32.77 -42.80
C LEU A 972 2.17 -31.48 -41.97
N LEU A 973 1.64 -31.57 -40.73
CA LEU A 973 1.55 -30.44 -39.82
C LEU A 973 2.92 -29.81 -39.57
N PHE A 974 3.93 -30.59 -39.19
CA PHE A 974 5.28 -30.05 -38.94
C PHE A 974 5.92 -29.45 -40.19
N THR A 975 5.70 -30.05 -41.37
CA THR A 975 6.17 -29.50 -42.66
C THR A 975 5.56 -28.13 -42.96
N VAL A 976 4.25 -27.96 -42.70
CA VAL A 976 3.54 -26.69 -42.89
C VAL A 976 3.99 -25.67 -41.86
N VAL A 977 4.12 -26.06 -40.59
CA VAL A 977 4.57 -25.16 -39.53
C VAL A 977 5.97 -24.62 -39.82
N GLU A 978 6.85 -25.41 -40.43
CA GLU A 978 8.21 -24.98 -40.76
C GLU A 978 8.28 -24.10 -42.03
N ASN A 979 7.53 -24.46 -43.08
CA ASN A 979 7.73 -23.89 -44.42
C ASN A 979 6.61 -22.95 -44.89
N ALA A 980 5.49 -22.81 -44.16
CA ALA A 980 4.38 -21.97 -44.62
C ALA A 980 4.78 -20.49 -44.67
N PRO A 981 4.47 -19.76 -45.76
CA PRO A 981 4.80 -18.34 -45.87
C PRO A 981 3.95 -17.48 -44.91
N SER A 982 2.71 -17.87 -44.67
CA SER A 982 1.77 -17.15 -43.81
C SER A 982 2.08 -17.35 -42.33
N GLU A 983 2.37 -16.26 -41.62
CA GLU A 983 2.60 -16.28 -40.17
C GLU A 983 1.35 -16.69 -39.38
N ILE A 984 0.15 -16.36 -39.85
CA ILE A 984 -1.13 -16.72 -39.21
C ILE A 984 -1.28 -18.23 -39.17
N VAL A 985 -0.92 -18.91 -40.26
CA VAL A 985 -0.98 -20.37 -40.36
C VAL A 985 0.03 -21.01 -39.40
N ARG A 986 1.30 -20.57 -39.41
CA ARG A 986 2.33 -21.07 -38.48
C ARG A 986 1.95 -20.84 -37.02
N SER A 987 1.36 -19.68 -36.73
CA SER A 987 0.91 -19.30 -35.39
C SER A 987 -0.25 -20.17 -34.90
N ASN A 988 -1.29 -20.36 -35.72
CA ASN A 988 -2.42 -21.24 -35.41
C ASN A 988 -1.98 -22.70 -35.22
N CYS A 989 -1.08 -23.19 -36.07
CA CYS A 989 -0.56 -24.55 -35.94
C CYS A 989 0.29 -24.71 -34.67
N THR A 990 1.04 -23.68 -34.27
CA THR A 990 1.82 -23.71 -33.01
C THR A 990 0.91 -23.79 -31.79
N ILE A 991 -0.22 -23.08 -31.79
CA ILE A 991 -1.24 -23.20 -30.72
C ILE A 991 -1.82 -24.62 -30.71
N ALA A 992 -2.24 -25.12 -31.87
CA ALA A 992 -2.81 -26.46 -31.99
C ALA A 992 -1.85 -27.58 -31.59
N LEU A 993 -0.54 -27.44 -31.84
CA LEU A 993 0.48 -28.37 -31.34
C LEU A 993 0.49 -28.44 -29.80
N GLY A 994 0.16 -27.34 -29.13
CA GLY A 994 -0.04 -27.32 -27.68
C GLY A 994 -1.23 -28.16 -27.24
N ASP A 995 -2.38 -27.99 -27.89
CA ASP A 995 -3.59 -28.76 -27.60
C ASP A 995 -3.39 -30.26 -27.87
N LEU A 996 -2.71 -30.59 -28.98
CA LEU A 996 -2.35 -31.97 -29.33
C LEU A 996 -1.37 -32.59 -28.33
N ALA A 997 -0.44 -31.80 -27.76
CA ALA A 997 0.50 -32.30 -26.77
C ALA A 997 -0.20 -32.64 -25.44
N VAL A 998 -1.29 -31.93 -25.12
CA VAL A 998 -2.14 -32.23 -23.96
C VAL A 998 -3.00 -33.47 -24.22
N ARG A 999 -3.62 -33.59 -25.40
CA ARG A 999 -4.54 -34.71 -25.70
C ARG A 999 -3.80 -36.02 -26.02
N PHE A 1000 -2.68 -35.95 -26.74
CA PHE A 1000 -1.91 -37.12 -27.22
C PHE A 1000 -0.40 -36.98 -26.93
N PRO A 1001 0.02 -36.94 -25.65
CA PRO A 1001 1.41 -36.70 -25.27
C PRO A 1001 2.39 -37.73 -25.87
N ASN A 1002 1.98 -39.01 -25.94
CA ASN A 1002 2.82 -40.10 -26.45
C ASN A 1002 3.11 -39.97 -27.95
N LEU A 1003 2.18 -39.42 -28.74
CA LEU A 1003 2.38 -39.22 -30.19
C LEU A 1003 3.30 -38.05 -30.49
N LEU A 1004 3.25 -36.99 -29.67
CA LEU A 1004 4.07 -35.79 -29.87
C LEU A 1004 5.45 -35.87 -29.23
N GLU A 1005 5.71 -36.86 -28.37
CA GLU A 1005 7.00 -37.02 -27.70
C GLU A 1005 8.20 -37.03 -28.68
N PRO A 1006 8.18 -37.80 -29.79
CA PRO A 1006 9.28 -37.82 -30.77
C PRO A 1006 9.50 -36.48 -31.48
N TRP A 1007 8.48 -35.62 -31.52
CA TRP A 1007 8.47 -34.35 -32.26
C TRP A 1007 8.75 -33.13 -31.37
N THR A 1008 9.09 -33.35 -30.10
CA THR A 1008 9.31 -32.27 -29.12
C THR A 1008 10.34 -31.25 -29.60
N GLU A 1009 11.42 -31.68 -30.25
CA GLU A 1009 12.45 -30.79 -30.79
C GLU A 1009 11.89 -29.77 -31.78
N ASN A 1010 11.01 -30.22 -32.68
CA ASN A 1010 10.39 -29.38 -33.69
C ASN A 1010 9.40 -28.37 -33.09
N MET A 1011 8.85 -28.66 -31.91
CA MET A 1011 8.05 -27.68 -31.15
C MET A 1011 8.95 -26.57 -30.58
N TYR A 1012 10.12 -26.90 -30.02
CA TYR A 1012 11.09 -25.90 -29.55
C TYR A 1012 11.69 -25.09 -30.69
N ALA A 1013 11.85 -25.66 -31.88
CA ALA A 1013 12.33 -24.95 -33.07
C ALA A 1013 11.48 -23.71 -33.44
N ARG A 1014 10.20 -23.66 -33.01
CA ARG A 1014 9.32 -22.49 -33.21
C ARG A 1014 9.73 -21.24 -32.43
N LEU A 1015 10.56 -21.39 -31.40
CA LEU A 1015 11.19 -20.27 -30.72
C LEU A 1015 12.18 -19.52 -31.61
N ARG A 1016 12.61 -20.09 -32.74
CA ARG A 1016 13.50 -19.45 -33.72
C ARG A 1016 12.77 -18.88 -34.95
N ASP A 1017 11.43 -18.86 -34.96
CA ASP A 1017 10.67 -18.38 -36.12
C ASP A 1017 10.96 -16.90 -36.43
N PRO A 1018 11.05 -16.48 -37.71
CA PRO A 1018 11.26 -15.08 -38.07
C PRO A 1018 10.10 -14.16 -37.59
N SER A 1019 8.86 -14.66 -37.53
CA SER A 1019 7.71 -13.87 -37.08
C SER A 1019 7.62 -13.78 -35.56
N VAL A 1020 7.48 -12.54 -35.06
CA VAL A 1020 7.27 -12.23 -33.64
C VAL A 1020 6.00 -12.91 -33.10
N SER A 1021 4.94 -12.97 -33.90
CA SER A 1021 3.66 -13.59 -33.51
C SER A 1021 3.81 -15.08 -33.19
N VAL A 1022 4.55 -15.80 -34.05
CA VAL A 1022 4.80 -17.24 -33.89
C VAL A 1022 5.70 -17.50 -32.68
N ARG A 1023 6.79 -16.74 -32.52
CA ARG A 1023 7.69 -16.87 -31.36
C ARG A 1023 6.94 -16.61 -30.04
N LYS A 1024 6.10 -15.57 -29.99
CA LYS A 1024 5.29 -15.25 -28.82
C LYS A 1024 4.37 -16.41 -28.44
N ASN A 1025 3.64 -16.98 -29.41
CA ASN A 1025 2.74 -18.10 -29.15
C ASN A 1025 3.50 -19.37 -28.78
N ALA A 1026 4.68 -19.62 -29.38
CA ALA A 1026 5.55 -20.72 -28.99
C ALA A 1026 6.01 -20.61 -27.53
N VAL A 1027 6.42 -19.41 -27.08
CA VAL A 1027 6.78 -19.16 -25.68
C VAL A 1027 5.60 -19.42 -24.75
N LEU A 1028 4.41 -18.92 -25.08
CA LEU A 1028 3.20 -19.12 -24.26
C LEU A 1028 2.81 -20.60 -24.15
N VAL A 1029 2.75 -21.31 -25.28
CA VAL A 1029 2.38 -22.73 -25.33
C VAL A 1029 3.38 -23.57 -24.54
N LEU A 1030 4.68 -23.42 -24.81
CA LEU A 1030 5.71 -24.18 -24.10
C LEU A 1030 5.73 -23.85 -22.60
N SER A 1031 5.55 -22.58 -22.23
CA SER A 1031 5.45 -22.19 -20.82
C SER A 1031 4.27 -22.88 -20.13
N HIS A 1032 3.09 -22.88 -20.75
CA HIS A 1032 1.90 -23.54 -20.20
C HIS A 1032 2.10 -25.06 -20.05
N LEU A 1033 2.63 -25.73 -21.07
CA LEU A 1033 2.85 -27.18 -21.05
C LEU A 1033 3.87 -27.60 -19.98
N ILE A 1034 4.95 -26.84 -19.83
CA ILE A 1034 6.02 -27.15 -18.86
C ILE A 1034 5.56 -26.82 -17.43
N LEU A 1035 4.97 -25.64 -17.22
CA LEU A 1035 4.54 -25.21 -15.89
C LEU A 1035 3.41 -26.08 -15.32
N ASN A 1036 2.60 -26.72 -16.18
CA ASN A 1036 1.54 -27.65 -15.76
C ASN A 1036 1.95 -29.14 -15.80
N ASP A 1037 3.25 -29.46 -15.91
CA ASP A 1037 3.78 -30.85 -15.96
C ASP A 1037 3.26 -31.73 -17.11
N MET A 1038 2.69 -31.12 -18.15
CA MET A 1038 2.23 -31.82 -19.36
C MET A 1038 3.39 -32.17 -20.30
N MET A 1039 4.51 -31.45 -20.19
CA MET A 1039 5.74 -31.69 -20.95
C MET A 1039 6.95 -31.65 -20.01
N LYS A 1040 7.79 -32.68 -20.06
CA LYS A 1040 9.04 -32.71 -19.32
C LYS A 1040 10.05 -31.73 -19.94
N VAL A 1041 10.80 -31.04 -19.09
CA VAL A 1041 11.89 -30.15 -19.53
C VAL A 1041 13.03 -31.02 -20.09
N LYS A 1042 12.99 -31.30 -21.39
CA LYS A 1042 14.08 -31.95 -22.13
C LYS A 1042 15.21 -30.93 -22.37
N GLY A 1043 16.37 -31.40 -22.84
CA GLY A 1043 17.56 -30.55 -23.06
C GLY A 1043 17.42 -29.43 -24.13
N TYR A 1044 16.22 -29.15 -24.63
CA TYR A 1044 15.95 -28.07 -25.61
C TYR A 1044 15.56 -26.74 -24.94
N ILE A 1045 15.56 -26.69 -23.61
CA ILE A 1045 15.22 -25.49 -22.84
C ILE A 1045 16.19 -24.31 -23.06
N ASN A 1046 17.38 -24.58 -23.60
CA ASN A 1046 18.32 -23.55 -24.04
C ASN A 1046 17.68 -22.60 -25.07
N GLU A 1047 16.79 -23.09 -25.94
CA GLU A 1047 16.06 -22.24 -26.89
C GLU A 1047 15.16 -21.22 -26.20
N MET A 1048 14.57 -21.58 -25.07
CA MET A 1048 13.79 -20.67 -24.24
C MET A 1048 14.70 -19.66 -23.53
N ALA A 1049 15.89 -20.09 -23.09
CA ALA A 1049 16.89 -19.21 -22.47
C ALA A 1049 17.38 -18.13 -23.43
N VAL A 1050 17.60 -18.44 -24.71
CA VAL A 1050 17.98 -17.42 -25.72
C VAL A 1050 16.90 -16.34 -25.86
N ARG A 1051 15.61 -16.69 -25.69
CA ARG A 1051 14.51 -15.71 -25.77
C ARG A 1051 14.48 -14.70 -24.63
N VAL A 1052 15.27 -14.88 -23.56
CA VAL A 1052 15.46 -13.87 -22.51
C VAL A 1052 16.00 -12.56 -23.09
N GLU A 1053 16.76 -12.63 -24.18
CA GLU A 1053 17.30 -11.46 -24.92
C GLU A 1053 16.70 -11.38 -26.34
N ASP A 1054 15.42 -11.72 -26.51
CA ASP A 1054 14.73 -11.54 -27.81
C ASP A 1054 14.64 -10.04 -28.19
N HIS A 1055 14.66 -9.75 -29.50
CA HIS A 1055 14.50 -8.39 -30.03
C HIS A 1055 13.17 -7.75 -29.62
N ASP A 1056 12.11 -8.55 -29.44
CA ASP A 1056 10.84 -8.07 -28.92
C ASP A 1056 10.82 -8.13 -27.38
N GLY A 1057 10.70 -6.96 -26.76
CA GLY A 1057 10.70 -6.84 -25.30
C GLY A 1057 9.57 -7.60 -24.60
N ARG A 1058 8.43 -7.86 -25.26
CA ARG A 1058 7.34 -8.66 -24.64
C ARG A 1058 7.74 -10.13 -24.58
N ILE A 1059 8.37 -10.66 -25.63
CA ILE A 1059 8.87 -12.04 -25.65
C ILE A 1059 9.95 -12.23 -24.59
N SER A 1060 10.89 -11.28 -24.48
CA SER A 1060 11.91 -11.26 -23.40
C SER A 1060 11.26 -11.33 -22.03
N ASN A 1061 10.24 -10.50 -21.77
CA ASN A 1061 9.54 -10.48 -20.50
C ASN A 1061 8.78 -11.78 -20.22
N LEU A 1062 8.14 -12.38 -21.23
CA LEU A 1062 7.49 -13.69 -21.10
C LEU A 1062 8.49 -14.80 -20.76
N ALA A 1063 9.65 -14.82 -21.42
CA ALA A 1063 10.71 -15.79 -21.13
C ALA A 1063 11.28 -15.59 -19.71
N LYS A 1064 11.52 -14.34 -19.30
CA LYS A 1064 11.94 -13.99 -17.93
C LYS A 1064 10.90 -14.45 -16.89
N LEU A 1065 9.61 -14.20 -17.16
CA LEU A 1065 8.51 -14.65 -16.30
C LEU A 1065 8.44 -16.18 -16.22
N PHE A 1066 8.61 -16.87 -17.34
CA PHE A 1066 8.66 -18.33 -17.36
C PHE A 1066 9.76 -18.88 -16.44
N PHE A 1067 11.00 -18.38 -16.55
CA PHE A 1067 12.09 -18.82 -15.67
C PHE A 1067 11.86 -18.40 -14.20
N HIS A 1068 11.26 -17.24 -13.95
CA HIS A 1068 10.90 -16.84 -12.60
C HIS A 1068 9.89 -17.81 -11.97
N GLU A 1069 8.81 -18.15 -12.68
CA GLU A 1069 7.81 -19.12 -12.19
C GLU A 1069 8.37 -20.55 -12.10
N LEU A 1070 9.23 -20.95 -13.04
CA LEU A 1070 9.92 -22.23 -12.98
C LEU A 1070 10.83 -22.32 -11.74
N SER A 1071 11.47 -21.22 -11.33
CA SER A 1071 12.35 -21.19 -10.14
C SER A 1071 11.60 -21.41 -8.83
N LYS A 1072 10.31 -21.02 -8.77
CA LYS A 1072 9.44 -21.20 -7.61
C LYS A 1072 8.94 -22.65 -7.48
N LYS A 1073 8.96 -23.43 -8.56
CA LYS A 1073 8.42 -24.79 -8.58
C LYS A 1073 9.40 -25.77 -7.92
N GLY A 1074 8.95 -26.55 -6.94
CA GLY A 1074 9.75 -27.62 -6.31
C GLY A 1074 11.12 -27.17 -5.76
N SER A 1075 12.19 -27.91 -6.08
CA SER A 1075 13.56 -27.63 -5.62
C SER A 1075 14.34 -26.70 -6.56
N ASN A 1076 13.67 -25.80 -7.30
CA ASN A 1076 14.25 -24.92 -8.33
C ASN A 1076 14.86 -25.67 -9.53
N PRO A 1077 14.06 -26.24 -10.46
CA PRO A 1077 14.51 -27.00 -11.62
C PRO A 1077 15.67 -26.37 -12.41
N ILE A 1078 15.80 -25.04 -12.41
CA ILE A 1078 16.86 -24.30 -13.08
C ILE A 1078 18.25 -24.77 -12.63
N TYR A 1079 18.45 -25.11 -11.35
CA TYR A 1079 19.77 -25.57 -10.87
C TYR A 1079 20.24 -26.86 -11.57
N ASN A 1080 19.31 -27.75 -11.94
CA ASN A 1080 19.62 -28.99 -12.66
C ASN A 1080 19.79 -28.79 -14.16
N LEU A 1081 19.10 -27.81 -14.72
CA LEU A 1081 19.09 -27.53 -16.16
C LEU A 1081 20.27 -26.66 -16.58
N LEU A 1082 20.80 -25.84 -15.67
CA LEU A 1082 21.84 -24.85 -15.99
C LEU A 1082 23.09 -25.44 -16.65
N PRO A 1083 23.66 -26.59 -16.20
CA PRO A 1083 24.80 -27.18 -16.90
C PRO A 1083 24.48 -27.52 -18.35
N ASP A 1084 23.33 -28.14 -18.62
CA ASP A 1084 22.92 -28.51 -19.98
C ASP A 1084 22.68 -27.29 -20.87
N ILE A 1085 22.02 -26.26 -20.33
CA ILE A 1085 21.84 -24.96 -21.00
C ILE A 1085 23.20 -24.36 -21.37
N LEU A 1086 24.15 -24.31 -20.44
CA LEU A 1086 25.49 -23.76 -20.68
C LEU A 1086 26.22 -24.51 -21.79
N GLY A 1087 26.18 -25.85 -21.76
CA GLY A 1087 26.82 -26.68 -22.79
C GLY A 1087 26.27 -26.41 -24.19
N LYS A 1088 24.96 -26.22 -24.33
CA LYS A 1088 24.34 -25.97 -25.64
C LYS A 1088 24.42 -24.52 -26.10
N LEU A 1089 24.35 -23.55 -25.19
CA LEU A 1089 24.53 -22.13 -25.53
C LEU A 1089 25.95 -21.85 -26.03
N PHE A 1090 26.96 -22.55 -25.50
CA PHE A 1090 28.33 -22.43 -25.96
C PHE A 1090 28.50 -22.87 -27.43
N THR A 1091 27.75 -23.89 -27.86
CA THR A 1091 27.77 -24.39 -29.24
C THR A 1091 27.02 -23.49 -30.23
N GLN A 1092 26.27 -22.47 -29.77
CA GLN A 1092 25.34 -21.68 -30.59
C GLN A 1092 25.88 -20.35 -31.14
N ASP A 1093 27.19 -20.07 -31.08
CA ASP A 1093 27.84 -18.85 -31.62
C ASP A 1093 27.09 -17.54 -31.25
N LEU A 1094 26.62 -17.44 -30.01
CA LEU A 1094 25.95 -16.25 -29.49
C LEU A 1094 26.96 -15.11 -29.26
N GLN A 1095 26.49 -13.86 -29.41
CA GLN A 1095 27.29 -12.70 -29.01
C GLN A 1095 27.62 -12.78 -27.51
N LYS A 1096 28.87 -12.47 -27.16
CA LYS A 1096 29.41 -12.59 -25.80
C LYS A 1096 28.57 -11.85 -24.76
N GLU A 1097 28.07 -10.66 -25.10
CA GLU A 1097 27.23 -9.85 -24.21
C GLU A 1097 25.88 -10.52 -23.94
N SER A 1098 25.19 -11.00 -24.97
CA SER A 1098 23.91 -11.72 -24.81
C SER A 1098 24.09 -13.01 -24.00
N PHE A 1099 25.18 -13.74 -24.22
CA PHE A 1099 25.50 -14.92 -23.40
C PHE A 1099 25.68 -14.55 -21.92
N CYS A 1100 26.46 -13.51 -21.62
CA CYS A 1100 26.64 -13.02 -20.26
C CYS A 1100 25.33 -12.58 -19.61
N ASN A 1101 24.47 -11.85 -20.33
CA ASN A 1101 23.17 -11.38 -19.81
C ASN A 1101 22.25 -12.56 -19.45
N ILE A 1102 22.13 -13.55 -20.34
CA ILE A 1102 21.31 -14.75 -20.11
C ILE A 1102 21.83 -15.52 -18.89
N MET A 1103 23.14 -15.73 -18.81
CA MET A 1103 23.74 -16.47 -17.70
C MET A 1103 23.61 -15.72 -16.37
N GLN A 1104 23.82 -14.40 -16.36
CA GLN A 1104 23.66 -13.57 -15.17
C GLN A 1104 22.21 -13.61 -14.66
N PHE A 1105 21.22 -13.58 -15.57
CA PHE A 1105 19.81 -13.71 -15.22
C PHE A 1105 19.47 -15.10 -14.62
N LEU A 1106 19.92 -16.18 -15.27
CA LEU A 1106 19.64 -17.54 -14.80
C LEU A 1106 20.32 -17.87 -13.46
N ILE A 1107 21.59 -17.45 -13.28
CA ILE A 1107 22.32 -17.61 -12.02
C ILE A 1107 21.67 -16.74 -10.91
N GLY A 1108 21.29 -15.50 -11.23
CA GLY A 1108 20.59 -14.61 -10.29
C GLY A 1108 19.24 -15.13 -9.82
N SER A 1109 18.64 -16.09 -10.54
CA SER A 1109 17.40 -16.77 -10.15
C SER A 1109 17.62 -17.85 -9.08
N ILE A 1110 18.87 -18.22 -8.77
CA ILE A 1110 19.23 -19.21 -7.74
C ILE A 1110 19.56 -18.46 -6.43
N LYS A 1111 18.58 -18.36 -5.53
CA LYS A 1111 18.71 -17.60 -4.27
C LYS A 1111 19.29 -18.36 -3.08
N LYS A 1112 19.48 -19.69 -3.17
CA LYS A 1112 19.94 -20.53 -2.04
C LYS A 1112 21.44 -20.81 -2.15
N ASP A 1113 22.21 -20.41 -1.13
CA ASP A 1113 23.69 -20.56 -1.10
C ASP A 1113 24.15 -22.01 -1.31
N LYS A 1114 23.48 -22.98 -0.66
CA LYS A 1114 23.79 -24.42 -0.82
C LYS A 1114 23.59 -24.94 -2.25
N GLN A 1115 22.65 -24.36 -3.00
CA GLN A 1115 22.43 -24.71 -4.41
C GLN A 1115 23.52 -24.12 -5.31
N MET A 1116 24.03 -22.94 -4.95
CA MET A 1116 25.13 -22.28 -5.65
C MET A 1116 26.43 -23.08 -5.49
N GLU A 1117 26.78 -23.51 -4.27
CA GLU A 1117 27.97 -24.32 -4.01
C GLU A 1117 27.96 -25.64 -4.79
N SER A 1118 26.83 -26.36 -4.76
CA SER A 1118 26.68 -27.62 -5.52
C SER A 1118 26.70 -27.41 -7.03
N LEU A 1119 26.21 -26.27 -7.53
CA LEU A 1119 26.28 -25.92 -8.95
C LEU A 1119 27.73 -25.68 -9.38
N VAL A 1120 28.52 -24.97 -8.58
CA VAL A 1120 29.95 -24.76 -8.83
C VAL A 1120 30.67 -26.09 -8.91
N GLU A 1121 30.41 -27.01 -7.98
CA GLU A 1121 30.98 -28.36 -7.99
C GLU A 1121 30.61 -29.14 -9.27
N LYS A 1122 29.33 -29.11 -9.68
CA LYS A 1122 28.85 -29.74 -10.93
C LYS A 1122 29.50 -29.15 -12.17
N LEU A 1123 29.70 -27.83 -12.23
CA LEU A 1123 30.35 -27.15 -13.35
C LEU A 1123 31.83 -27.50 -13.40
N CYS A 1124 32.54 -27.46 -12.26
CA CYS A 1124 33.94 -27.86 -12.16
C CYS A 1124 34.17 -29.31 -12.63
N ASN A 1125 33.30 -30.25 -12.21
CA ASN A 1125 33.35 -31.65 -12.66
C ASN A 1125 33.10 -31.81 -14.17
N ARG A 1126 32.40 -30.87 -14.81
CA ARG A 1126 32.16 -30.89 -16.25
C ARG A 1126 33.32 -30.27 -17.03
N PHE A 1127 33.92 -29.20 -16.51
CA PHE A 1127 35.09 -28.56 -17.11
C PHE A 1127 36.36 -29.43 -17.02
N SER A 1128 36.52 -30.20 -15.94
CA SER A 1128 37.63 -31.17 -15.82
C SER A 1128 37.56 -32.32 -16.84
N GLY A 1129 36.41 -32.54 -17.47
CA GLY A 1129 36.24 -33.48 -18.59
C GLY A 1129 36.54 -32.90 -19.98
N VAL A 1130 36.87 -31.61 -20.11
CA VAL A 1130 37.13 -30.90 -21.38
C VAL A 1130 38.63 -30.60 -21.58
N THR A 1131 39.49 -30.92 -20.61
CA THR A 1131 40.94 -31.03 -20.84
C THR A 1131 41.27 -32.43 -21.34
N GLY A 1132 41.08 -32.65 -22.64
CA GLY A 1132 41.45 -33.87 -23.37
C GLY A 1132 41.55 -33.58 -24.86
#